data_AF-A0A6L8W3T7-F1
#
_entry.id   AF-A0A6L8W3T7-F1
#
_cell.length_a   1.000
_cell.length_b   1.000
_cell.length_c   1.000
_cell.angle_alpha   90.00
_cell.angle_beta   90.00
_cell.angle_gamma   90.00
#
_symmetry.space_group_name_H-M   'P 1'
#
loop_
_entity.id
_entity.type
_entity.pdbx_description
1 polymer ?
#
loop_
_entity_poly.entity_id
_entity_poly.type
_entity_poly.pdbx_seq_one_letter_code
_entity_poly.pdbx_strand_id
1 'polypeptide(L)'
;MKKASKGPGKRKPTSRPGSKAYPQRPKSAQKAKASKGTTSRRSPKKTTGARRRKAAQKPGIWAPVLNWGGAAALWILLIGGLFIGYFAYTLPDISGIGVIEKRPSMVLQTRDKIRYSTYGDLYGDMLPIEAIPNNIKQAVLATEDSHFYSHFGLNPISLVRAAWRNYEAGRVVQGGSTITQQLAKNLFLTPERTLGRKIRETLLAFWLETEYTKDEILALYLNRMYFGSGTYGIDAASKKYFSHPATELTTAEAAMLAGLLKAPTYYAPTRNLERAQDRASVVLARMEDEDYLTPEEAEKLRANPAVLNNASQDFRNVRYFSDWVVSEVQSYIGRTEKDLVITTTLDLAMQGDAERAIEARLKAEGKKMAVKQGAFVAMSTDGAVHAMVGGRTYADSVYNRATVARRQPGSVFKTIVYAAAFENGLSPDDIFNDGPINIDGWTPNNYTKRYNGDMSLREAYARSINTVAVKVTERVGRDKVANMAKNLGLTGNFPLHPSISLGTNEVSLLEITAANAVIANGGTAVLPYGVLEIREKNGPVLYKRQTSGQGRIISAATINKMQDVMSATIQWGTGKAANPGFAAAGKTGTTQDYRDAWFIGFTPDLVAGVWFGNDDGSATKRVNGSNLPAITWKDFITHSKTTHAVAFNRVDEGEGSTDSLWDKIVSAFSSKNAGSANDNAPAGNLNTPEKQNSFDYMDKQRQQP
;
A
#
# COMPACT_ATOMS: atom_id res chain seq x y z
N MET A 1 -17.49 -40.78 -40.17
CA MET A 1 -18.84 -41.22 -40.59
C MET A 1 -19.87 -40.12 -40.28
N LYS A 2 -21.13 -40.29 -40.72
CA LYS A 2 -22.34 -39.46 -40.51
C LYS A 2 -22.55 -39.11 -39.00
N LYS A 3 -23.29 -38.06 -38.56
CA LYS A 3 -24.08 -36.96 -39.17
C LYS A 3 -24.23 -35.80 -38.13
N ALA A 4 -24.88 -34.68 -38.46
CA ALA A 4 -25.00 -33.48 -37.60
C ALA A 4 -26.38 -33.28 -36.91
N SER A 5 -26.49 -32.41 -35.89
CA SER A 5 -27.28 -31.13 -35.96
C SER A 5 -27.55 -30.40 -34.62
N LYS A 6 -27.80 -29.06 -34.73
CA LYS A 6 -28.64 -28.16 -33.91
C LYS A 6 -28.41 -27.92 -32.38
N GLY A 7 -28.19 -26.64 -32.04
CA GLY A 7 -29.06 -25.89 -31.10
C GLY A 7 -28.58 -25.66 -29.65
N PRO A 8 -28.42 -24.39 -29.19
CA PRO A 8 -28.04 -24.07 -27.80
C PRO A 8 -29.24 -23.85 -26.86
N GLY A 9 -29.09 -24.20 -25.58
CA GLY A 9 -30.11 -23.99 -24.54
C GLY A 9 -29.56 -23.39 -23.24
N LYS A 10 -30.25 -22.37 -22.69
CA LYS A 10 -29.91 -21.73 -21.41
C LYS A 10 -30.37 -22.57 -20.22
N ARG A 11 -29.69 -22.46 -19.06
CA ARG A 11 -30.19 -22.90 -17.75
C ARG A 11 -30.20 -21.74 -16.73
N LYS A 12 -31.05 -21.85 -15.71
CA LYS A 12 -31.28 -20.88 -14.62
C LYS A 12 -30.70 -21.40 -13.28
N PRO A 13 -30.47 -20.52 -12.29
CA PRO A 13 -30.22 -20.91 -10.89
C PRO A 13 -31.50 -21.36 -10.15
N THR A 14 -31.34 -21.76 -8.88
CA THR A 14 -32.28 -22.57 -8.07
C THR A 14 -33.11 -21.80 -7.02
N SER A 15 -34.15 -22.50 -6.54
CA SER A 15 -35.13 -22.28 -5.44
C SER A 15 -34.71 -21.43 -4.22
N ARG A 16 -35.59 -20.65 -3.52
CA ARG A 16 -36.92 -20.92 -2.86
C ARG A 16 -36.85 -21.87 -1.64
N PRO A 17 -37.82 -21.86 -0.66
CA PRO A 17 -39.12 -21.15 -0.56
C PRO A 17 -39.22 -20.25 0.72
N GLY A 18 -40.37 -19.70 1.20
CA GLY A 18 -41.81 -19.76 0.84
C GLY A 18 -42.60 -18.58 1.48
N SER A 19 -43.68 -18.02 0.88
CA SER A 19 -45.10 -18.48 0.78
C SER A 19 -45.86 -18.50 2.13
N LYS A 20 -47.13 -18.06 2.27
CA LYS A 20 -48.29 -17.78 1.37
C LYS A 20 -48.66 -16.26 1.42
N ALA A 21 -49.75 -15.64 0.95
CA ALA A 21 -51.02 -15.91 0.21
C ALA A 21 -51.25 -14.72 -0.80
N TYR A 22 -52.20 -14.55 -1.74
CA TYR A 22 -53.56 -15.05 -2.10
C TYR A 22 -54.78 -14.38 -1.41
N PRO A 23 -55.92 -14.06 -2.11
CA PRO A 23 -56.23 -14.26 -3.54
C PRO A 23 -56.70 -13.02 -4.39
N GLN A 24 -56.22 -12.97 -5.65
CA GLN A 24 -56.87 -12.69 -6.97
C GLN A 24 -58.08 -11.71 -7.10
N ARG A 25 -58.09 -10.69 -7.99
CA ARG A 25 -58.25 -10.68 -9.49
C ARG A 25 -59.57 -11.31 -10.03
N PRO A 26 -60.10 -10.92 -11.23
CA PRO A 26 -59.57 -10.04 -12.30
C PRO A 26 -60.57 -8.98 -12.88
N LYS A 27 -60.20 -8.31 -14.00
CA LYS A 27 -61.08 -7.53 -14.90
C LYS A 27 -61.13 -8.16 -16.30
N SER A 28 -62.28 -8.13 -17.01
CA SER A 28 -62.39 -7.87 -18.48
C SER A 28 -63.86 -7.98 -19.01
N ALA A 29 -64.04 -7.69 -20.32
CA ALA A 29 -65.17 -8.09 -21.20
C ALA A 29 -66.51 -7.27 -21.25
N GLN A 30 -66.47 -6.18 -22.04
CA GLN A 30 -67.38 -5.78 -23.15
C GLN A 30 -68.93 -6.03 -23.15
N LYS A 31 -69.64 -4.94 -23.52
CA LYS A 31 -70.79 -4.82 -24.49
C LYS A 31 -72.08 -5.65 -24.33
N ALA A 32 -73.21 -4.93 -24.21
CA ALA A 32 -74.46 -5.16 -24.97
C ALA A 32 -75.33 -3.87 -25.02
N LYS A 33 -76.43 -3.85 -25.78
CA LYS A 33 -77.37 -2.71 -25.92
C LYS A 33 -78.85 -3.12 -25.71
N ALA A 34 -79.67 -2.11 -25.37
CA ALA A 34 -81.00 -1.79 -25.93
C ALA A 34 -82.30 -2.12 -25.17
N SER A 35 -83.27 -1.19 -25.34
CA SER A 35 -84.73 -1.30 -25.13
C SER A 35 -85.25 -1.27 -23.68
N LYS A 36 -86.48 -0.78 -23.36
CA LYS A 36 -87.51 -0.04 -24.13
C LYS A 36 -88.53 0.65 -23.18
N GLY A 37 -89.26 1.66 -23.67
CA GLY A 37 -90.48 2.27 -23.07
C GLY A 37 -90.25 3.61 -22.34
N THR A 38 -91.02 4.71 -22.47
CA THR A 38 -92.48 5.00 -22.58
C THR A 38 -93.26 4.73 -21.28
N THR A 39 -94.08 5.64 -20.71
CA THR A 39 -94.63 6.94 -21.20
C THR A 39 -95.23 7.75 -20.03
N SER A 40 -95.40 9.08 -20.14
CA SER A 40 -96.70 9.80 -19.98
C SER A 40 -96.57 11.33 -20.08
N ARG A 41 -97.70 12.04 -20.23
CA ARG A 41 -97.86 13.52 -20.29
C ARG A 41 -98.78 14.00 -19.15
N ARG A 42 -98.53 15.20 -18.59
CA ARG A 42 -99.46 16.36 -18.66
C ARG A 42 -98.95 17.59 -17.88
N SER A 43 -99.40 18.76 -18.34
CA SER A 43 -99.28 20.11 -17.75
C SER A 43 -100.71 20.66 -17.52
N PRO A 44 -101.00 21.96 -17.26
CA PRO A 44 -100.22 23.07 -16.65
C PRO A 44 -101.03 23.91 -15.62
N LYS A 45 -100.43 24.88 -14.91
CA LYS A 45 -100.83 26.33 -14.94
C LYS A 45 -99.96 27.28 -14.07
N LYS A 46 -100.17 28.58 -14.30
CA LYS A 46 -99.40 29.75 -13.81
C LYS A 46 -100.05 30.41 -12.57
N THR A 47 -99.23 31.12 -11.77
CA THR A 47 -99.46 32.50 -11.25
C THR A 47 -98.14 33.02 -10.62
N THR A 48 -97.38 33.92 -11.26
CA THR A 48 -97.39 35.40 -11.11
C THR A 48 -96.97 35.96 -9.74
N GLY A 49 -95.82 36.66 -9.70
CA GLY A 49 -95.38 37.47 -8.56
C GLY A 49 -93.97 38.05 -8.77
N ALA A 50 -93.85 39.32 -9.16
CA ALA A 50 -92.57 39.93 -9.53
C ALA A 50 -92.05 40.92 -8.47
N ARG A 51 -90.74 40.89 -8.16
CA ARG A 51 -90.06 41.97 -7.43
C ARG A 51 -88.64 42.22 -7.94
N ARG A 52 -88.43 43.46 -8.40
CA ARG A 52 -87.19 44.20 -8.74
C ARG A 52 -85.85 43.43 -8.85
N ARG A 53 -85.27 43.47 -10.06
CA ARG A 53 -83.81 43.33 -10.27
C ARG A 53 -83.05 44.48 -9.57
N LYS A 54 -81.91 44.17 -8.95
CA LYS A 54 -80.71 45.03 -8.94
C LYS A 54 -79.62 44.31 -9.72
N ALA A 55 -78.77 45.05 -10.44
CA ALA A 55 -77.70 44.46 -11.23
C ALA A 55 -76.50 44.13 -10.33
N ALA A 56 -76.24 42.83 -10.11
CA ALA A 56 -74.96 42.36 -9.59
C ALA A 56 -73.98 42.21 -10.77
N GLN A 57 -72.90 42.98 -10.77
CA GLN A 57 -71.79 42.75 -11.70
C GLN A 57 -71.18 41.39 -11.40
N LYS A 58 -70.96 40.56 -12.42
CA LYS A 58 -70.18 39.32 -12.27
C LYS A 58 -68.70 39.71 -12.11
N PRO A 59 -67.99 39.28 -11.05
CA PRO A 59 -66.55 39.43 -11.02
C PRO A 59 -65.93 38.63 -12.18
N GLY A 60 -64.89 39.20 -12.81
CA GLY A 60 -64.20 38.56 -13.93
C GLY A 60 -63.54 37.26 -13.51
N ILE A 61 -63.71 36.20 -14.31
CA ILE A 61 -63.24 34.83 -14.02
C ILE A 61 -61.70 34.75 -13.88
N TRP A 62 -60.97 35.78 -14.33
CA TRP A 62 -59.53 35.91 -14.23
C TRP A 62 -59.01 36.44 -12.88
N ALA A 63 -59.85 37.14 -12.09
CA ALA A 63 -59.43 37.72 -10.81
C ALA A 63 -58.96 36.69 -9.76
N PRO A 64 -59.59 35.50 -9.62
CA PRO A 64 -59.05 34.44 -8.78
C PRO A 64 -57.72 33.91 -9.29
N VAL A 65 -57.56 33.73 -10.61
CA VAL A 65 -56.36 33.12 -11.20
C VAL A 65 -55.12 33.96 -10.92
N LEU A 66 -55.23 35.29 -11.01
CA LEU A 66 -54.14 36.20 -10.63
C LEU A 66 -53.79 36.10 -9.13
N ASN A 67 -54.80 36.13 -8.25
CA ASN A 67 -54.57 36.10 -6.80
C ASN A 67 -54.00 34.75 -6.30
N TRP A 68 -54.51 33.62 -6.82
CA TRP A 68 -53.97 32.29 -6.50
C TRP A 68 -52.58 32.07 -7.13
N GLY A 69 -52.31 32.63 -8.31
CA GLY A 69 -50.97 32.65 -8.90
C GLY A 69 -49.96 33.45 -8.09
N GLY A 70 -50.34 34.65 -7.65
CA GLY A 70 -49.52 35.50 -6.76
C GLY A 70 -49.27 34.85 -5.41
N ALA A 71 -50.30 34.25 -4.80
CA ALA A 71 -50.15 33.49 -3.55
C ALA A 71 -49.23 32.28 -3.73
N ALA A 72 -49.34 31.52 -4.82
CA ALA A 72 -48.46 30.39 -5.11
C ALA A 72 -47.00 30.84 -5.32
N ALA A 73 -46.77 31.93 -6.04
CA ALA A 73 -45.43 32.51 -6.20
C ALA A 73 -44.83 32.97 -4.86
N LEU A 74 -45.62 33.59 -3.99
CA LEU A 74 -45.20 34.01 -2.66
C LEU A 74 -44.87 32.81 -1.76
N TRP A 75 -45.68 31.74 -1.79
CA TRP A 75 -45.37 30.48 -1.09
C TRP A 75 -44.10 29.81 -1.64
N ILE A 76 -43.87 29.83 -2.95
CA ILE A 76 -42.63 29.30 -3.57
C ILE A 76 -41.41 30.11 -3.10
N LEU A 77 -41.51 31.44 -3.04
CA LEU A 77 -40.44 32.31 -2.52
C LEU A 77 -40.19 32.08 -1.02
N LEU A 78 -41.24 31.92 -0.22
CA LEU A 78 -41.14 31.72 1.23
C LEU A 78 -40.56 30.33 1.56
N ILE A 79 -41.01 29.28 0.88
CA ILE A 79 -40.45 27.92 0.99
C ILE A 79 -39.00 27.90 0.46
N GLY A 80 -38.72 28.57 -0.65
CA GLY A 80 -37.36 28.70 -1.19
C GLY A 80 -36.42 29.44 -0.23
N GLY A 81 -36.89 30.51 0.41
CA GLY A 81 -36.17 31.25 1.44
C GLY A 81 -35.89 30.41 2.68
N LEU A 82 -36.87 29.67 3.18
CA LEU A 82 -36.68 28.69 4.28
C LEU A 82 -35.70 27.58 3.90
N PHE A 83 -35.74 27.09 2.66
CA PHE A 83 -34.85 26.04 2.16
C PHE A 83 -33.41 26.52 2.03
N ILE A 84 -33.19 27.75 1.53
CA ILE A 84 -31.88 28.41 1.49
C ILE A 84 -31.39 28.70 2.91
N GLY A 85 -32.24 29.23 3.79
CA GLY A 85 -31.92 29.51 5.19
C GLY A 85 -31.52 28.25 5.98
N TYR A 86 -32.20 27.13 5.74
CA TYR A 86 -31.82 25.82 6.28
C TYR A 86 -30.44 25.38 5.79
N PHE A 87 -30.13 25.54 4.49
CA PHE A 87 -28.80 25.21 3.97
C PHE A 87 -27.70 26.18 4.41
N ALA A 88 -28.02 27.44 4.70
CA ALA A 88 -27.11 28.42 5.29
C ALA A 88 -26.83 28.10 6.77
N TYR A 89 -27.86 27.76 7.56
CA TYR A 89 -27.71 27.34 8.95
C TYR A 89 -26.98 25.98 9.10
N THR A 90 -27.04 25.12 8.08
CA THR A 90 -26.33 23.83 8.02
C THR A 90 -25.05 23.88 7.16
N LEU A 91 -24.43 25.06 7.06
CA LEU A 91 -23.03 25.19 6.62
C LEU A 91 -22.08 24.72 7.72
N PRO A 92 -20.92 24.15 7.36
CA PRO A 92 -19.84 23.86 8.30
C PRO A 92 -19.21 25.16 8.83
N ASP A 93 -18.46 25.07 9.91
CA ASP A 93 -17.72 26.20 10.47
C ASP A 93 -16.68 26.73 9.46
N ILE A 94 -16.79 28.03 9.16
CA ILE A 94 -15.96 28.77 8.20
C ILE A 94 -14.79 29.52 8.87
N SER A 95 -14.74 29.59 10.20
CA SER A 95 -13.69 30.29 10.95
C SER A 95 -12.29 29.65 10.82
N GLY A 96 -12.22 28.43 10.29
CA GLY A 96 -11.02 27.59 10.25
C GLY A 96 -10.20 27.58 8.95
N ILE A 97 -10.42 28.45 7.95
CA ILE A 97 -9.77 28.35 6.61
C ILE A 97 -8.23 28.28 6.67
N GLY A 98 -7.62 28.98 7.63
CA GLY A 98 -6.18 28.94 7.89
C GLY A 98 -5.71 27.62 8.54
N VAL A 99 -6.58 26.96 9.29
CA VAL A 99 -6.31 25.64 9.91
C VAL A 99 -6.41 24.58 8.82
N ILE A 100 -5.38 23.74 8.71
CA ILE A 100 -5.32 22.69 7.71
C ILE A 100 -5.32 21.35 8.44
N GLU A 101 -6.39 20.57 8.30
CA GLU A 101 -6.40 19.15 8.68
C GLU A 101 -5.46 18.37 7.73
N LYS A 102 -4.17 18.38 8.06
CA LYS A 102 -3.13 17.68 7.29
C LYS A 102 -2.96 16.26 7.82
N ARG A 103 -2.80 15.29 6.92
CA ARG A 103 -2.15 14.02 7.28
C ARG A 103 -0.64 14.29 7.36
N PRO A 104 0.03 13.98 8.49
CA PRO A 104 1.46 14.24 8.65
C PRO A 104 2.26 13.63 7.50
N SER A 105 3.12 14.41 6.86
CA SER A 105 3.93 13.91 5.75
C SER A 105 5.12 13.11 6.27
N MET A 106 5.44 12.01 5.61
CA MET A 106 6.60 11.16 5.92
C MET A 106 7.49 11.10 4.69
N VAL A 107 8.60 11.85 4.71
CA VAL A 107 9.59 11.90 3.63
C VAL A 107 10.66 10.85 3.89
N LEU A 108 10.82 9.89 2.98
CA LEU A 108 11.85 8.85 3.07
C LEU A 108 13.05 9.24 2.20
N GLN A 109 14.25 9.11 2.77
CA GLN A 109 15.52 9.42 2.12
C GLN A 109 16.59 8.36 2.39
N THR A 110 17.56 8.25 1.48
CA THR A 110 18.77 7.41 1.68
C THR A 110 19.66 8.02 2.77
N ARG A 111 20.71 7.29 3.17
CA ARG A 111 21.80 7.79 4.02
C ARG A 111 22.37 9.13 3.54
N ASP A 112 22.48 9.30 2.22
CA ASP A 112 23.01 10.49 1.55
C ASP A 112 21.95 11.60 1.36
N LYS A 113 20.81 11.48 2.04
CA LYS A 113 19.67 12.43 2.04
C LYS A 113 18.96 12.56 0.69
N ILE A 114 19.17 11.63 -0.24
CA ILE A 114 18.43 11.56 -1.50
C ILE A 114 16.99 11.13 -1.17
N ARG A 115 16.04 12.05 -1.32
CA ARG A 115 14.61 11.80 -1.08
C ARG A 115 14.04 10.95 -2.21
N TYR A 116 13.54 9.75 -1.89
CA TYR A 116 13.03 8.81 -2.88
C TYR A 116 11.53 8.51 -2.72
N SER A 117 10.93 8.73 -1.55
CA SER A 117 9.50 8.48 -1.37
C SER A 117 8.87 9.46 -0.39
N THR A 118 7.54 9.61 -0.47
CA THR A 118 6.77 10.39 0.49
C THR A 118 5.36 9.84 0.63
N TYR A 119 4.86 9.90 1.87
CA TYR A 119 3.53 9.51 2.32
C TYR A 119 2.90 10.67 3.11
N GLY A 120 1.60 10.59 3.40
CA GLY A 120 0.85 11.72 3.95
C GLY A 120 0.67 12.85 2.92
N ASP A 121 0.30 14.03 3.40
CA ASP A 121 -0.08 15.14 2.55
C ASP A 121 1.08 16.14 2.41
N LEU A 122 1.74 16.14 1.24
CA LEU A 122 2.79 17.09 0.90
C LEU A 122 2.22 18.48 0.62
N TYR A 123 2.67 19.46 1.40
CA TYR A 123 2.47 20.89 1.13
C TYR A 123 3.83 21.53 0.83
N GLY A 124 3.81 22.48 -0.11
CA GLY A 124 4.93 23.35 -0.44
C GLY A 124 4.85 24.65 0.33
N ASP A 125 5.60 25.63 -0.15
CA ASP A 125 5.55 27.00 0.35
C ASP A 125 4.27 27.69 -0.18
N MET A 126 3.62 28.52 0.64
CA MET A 126 2.44 29.26 0.23
C MET A 126 2.87 30.47 -0.60
N LEU A 127 2.63 30.44 -1.91
CA LEU A 127 3.01 31.53 -2.81
C LEU A 127 1.92 32.61 -2.87
N PRO A 128 2.23 33.89 -2.62
CA PRO A 128 1.31 34.99 -2.90
C PRO A 128 1.12 35.16 -4.42
N ILE A 129 0.02 35.78 -4.86
CA ILE A 129 -0.44 35.75 -6.27
C ILE A 129 0.57 36.36 -7.27
N GLU A 130 1.40 37.29 -6.78
CA GLU A 130 2.48 37.96 -7.50
C GLU A 130 3.67 37.02 -7.76
N ALA A 131 3.95 36.11 -6.83
CA ALA A 131 5.00 35.10 -6.95
C ALA A 131 4.57 33.89 -7.81
N ILE A 132 3.26 33.70 -8.03
CA ILE A 132 2.74 32.67 -8.93
C ILE A 132 2.92 33.12 -10.38
N PRO A 133 3.65 32.37 -11.24
CA PRO A 133 3.86 32.76 -12.64
C PRO A 133 2.56 32.88 -13.45
N ASN A 134 2.57 33.77 -14.46
CA ASN A 134 1.38 34.03 -15.27
C ASN A 134 0.94 32.82 -16.10
N ASN A 135 1.86 31.98 -16.57
CA ASN A 135 1.54 30.80 -17.38
C ASN A 135 0.69 29.75 -16.63
N ILE A 136 0.93 29.49 -15.34
CA ILE A 136 0.09 28.59 -14.53
C ILE A 136 -1.25 29.23 -14.15
N LYS A 137 -1.29 30.55 -13.92
CA LYS A 137 -2.57 31.28 -13.76
C LYS A 137 -3.42 31.14 -15.03
N GLN A 138 -2.86 31.48 -16.19
CA GLN A 138 -3.49 31.36 -17.52
C GLN A 138 -3.92 29.92 -17.85
N ALA A 139 -3.05 28.92 -17.63
CA ALA A 139 -3.36 27.51 -17.91
C ALA A 139 -4.56 26.99 -17.08
N VAL A 140 -4.66 27.39 -15.81
CA VAL A 140 -5.78 27.02 -14.93
C VAL A 140 -7.04 27.78 -15.31
N LEU A 141 -6.96 29.10 -15.56
CA LEU A 141 -8.09 29.91 -16.01
C LEU A 141 -8.70 29.34 -17.30
N ALA A 142 -7.90 29.19 -18.35
CA ALA A 142 -8.32 28.64 -19.64
C ALA A 142 -9.01 27.26 -19.56
N THR A 143 -8.59 26.43 -18.61
CA THR A 143 -9.04 25.03 -18.47
C THR A 143 -10.25 24.86 -17.57
N GLU A 144 -10.30 25.58 -16.45
CA GLU A 144 -11.30 25.36 -15.39
C GLU A 144 -12.37 26.47 -15.33
N ASP A 145 -12.04 27.74 -15.60
CA ASP A 145 -12.99 28.88 -15.54
C ASP A 145 -12.44 30.15 -16.24
N SER A 146 -12.45 30.22 -17.57
CA SER A 146 -11.73 31.29 -18.30
C SER A 146 -12.31 32.70 -18.11
N HIS A 147 -13.54 32.79 -17.62
CA HIS A 147 -14.23 34.04 -17.31
C HIS A 147 -14.23 34.35 -15.80
N PHE A 148 -13.33 33.72 -15.02
CA PHE A 148 -13.28 33.80 -13.55
C PHE A 148 -13.39 35.21 -12.96
N TYR A 149 -12.73 36.21 -13.57
CA TYR A 149 -12.73 37.60 -13.09
C TYR A 149 -14.02 38.39 -13.40
N SER A 150 -14.90 37.91 -14.30
CA SER A 150 -16.07 38.66 -14.78
C SER A 150 -17.43 38.13 -14.29
N HIS A 151 -17.44 37.10 -13.45
CA HIS A 151 -18.65 36.58 -12.80
C HIS A 151 -18.51 36.59 -11.26
N PHE A 152 -19.63 36.38 -10.55
CA PHE A 152 -19.65 36.37 -9.08
C PHE A 152 -20.17 35.03 -8.55
N GLY A 153 -19.28 34.19 -8.01
CA GLY A 153 -19.52 32.86 -7.42
C GLY A 153 -19.99 31.77 -8.40
N LEU A 154 -20.95 32.10 -9.27
CA LEU A 154 -21.48 31.30 -10.37
C LEU A 154 -21.19 31.97 -11.70
N ASN A 155 -20.96 31.16 -12.73
CA ASN A 155 -20.87 31.60 -14.13
C ASN A 155 -22.14 31.14 -14.89
N PRO A 156 -23.16 32.01 -15.07
CA PRO A 156 -24.43 31.62 -15.69
C PRO A 156 -24.28 31.19 -17.16
N ILE A 157 -23.35 31.85 -17.88
CA ILE A 157 -23.06 31.56 -19.28
C ILE A 157 -22.51 30.13 -19.42
N SER A 158 -21.53 29.77 -18.59
CA SER A 158 -20.97 28.41 -18.56
C SER A 158 -21.97 27.36 -18.08
N LEU A 159 -22.88 27.71 -17.16
CA LEU A 159 -23.99 26.84 -16.72
C LEU A 159 -24.96 26.52 -17.87
N VAL A 160 -25.42 27.53 -18.61
CA VAL A 160 -26.31 27.35 -19.78
C VAL A 160 -25.59 26.59 -20.91
N ARG A 161 -24.33 26.95 -21.20
CA ARG A 161 -23.49 26.27 -22.20
C ARG A 161 -23.33 24.78 -21.89
N ALA A 162 -23.00 24.44 -20.65
CA ALA A 162 -22.87 23.06 -20.20
C ALA A 162 -24.21 22.32 -20.21
N ALA A 163 -25.30 22.95 -19.79
CA ALA A 163 -26.64 22.34 -19.84
C ALA A 163 -27.05 21.98 -21.28
N TRP A 164 -26.82 22.87 -22.25
CA TRP A 164 -27.10 22.62 -23.67
C TRP A 164 -26.27 21.46 -24.23
N ARG A 165 -24.95 21.46 -24.01
CA ARG A 165 -24.07 20.37 -24.45
C ARG A 165 -24.39 19.02 -23.79
N ASN A 166 -24.81 19.03 -22.53
CA ASN A 166 -25.20 17.80 -21.82
C ASN A 166 -26.58 17.26 -22.29
N TYR A 167 -27.48 18.13 -22.73
CA TYR A 167 -28.73 17.75 -23.40
C TYR A 167 -28.46 17.14 -24.79
N GLU A 168 -27.68 17.83 -25.62
CA GLU A 168 -27.24 17.39 -26.96
C GLU A 168 -26.55 16.01 -26.91
N ALA A 169 -25.67 15.78 -25.93
CA ALA A 169 -24.93 14.53 -25.79
C ALA A 169 -25.70 13.41 -25.04
N GLY A 170 -26.90 13.68 -24.51
CA GLY A 170 -27.68 12.73 -23.70
C GLY A 170 -27.02 12.26 -22.40
N ARG A 171 -25.93 12.92 -21.97
CA ARG A 171 -25.13 12.58 -20.78
C ARG A 171 -24.32 13.79 -20.34
N VAL A 172 -23.82 13.79 -19.10
CA VAL A 172 -22.87 14.81 -18.63
C VAL A 172 -21.53 14.64 -19.34
N VAL A 173 -21.20 15.58 -20.23
CA VAL A 173 -19.93 15.69 -20.96
C VAL A 173 -19.13 16.90 -20.47
N GLN A 174 -19.80 18.02 -20.20
CA GLN A 174 -19.17 19.27 -19.75
C GLN A 174 -19.67 19.66 -18.35
N GLY A 175 -18.72 20.08 -17.50
CA GLY A 175 -19.01 20.73 -16.22
C GLY A 175 -19.02 22.25 -16.39
N GLY A 176 -19.91 22.94 -15.67
CA GLY A 176 -19.92 24.40 -15.54
C GLY A 176 -19.88 24.77 -14.06
N SER A 177 -18.73 24.58 -13.42
CA SER A 177 -18.51 24.94 -12.01
C SER A 177 -17.25 25.77 -11.89
N THR A 178 -17.36 26.89 -11.20
CA THR A 178 -16.34 27.95 -11.13
C THR A 178 -15.15 27.55 -10.27
N ILE A 179 -14.01 28.23 -10.43
CA ILE A 179 -12.83 28.04 -9.56
C ILE A 179 -13.24 28.18 -8.08
N THR A 180 -14.08 29.16 -7.75
CA THR A 180 -14.60 29.41 -6.40
C THR A 180 -15.48 28.28 -5.87
N GLN A 181 -16.40 27.74 -6.69
CA GLN A 181 -17.17 26.55 -6.31
C GLN A 181 -16.26 25.33 -6.11
N GLN A 182 -15.20 25.19 -6.91
CA GLN A 182 -14.22 24.14 -6.73
C GLN A 182 -13.39 24.33 -5.45
N LEU A 183 -13.06 25.57 -5.06
CA LEU A 183 -12.40 25.88 -3.79
C LEU A 183 -13.32 25.52 -2.62
N ALA A 184 -14.55 26.05 -2.60
CA ALA A 184 -15.55 25.76 -1.56
C ALA A 184 -15.82 24.26 -1.38
N LYS A 185 -15.94 23.53 -2.49
CA LYS A 185 -16.08 22.06 -2.52
C LYS A 185 -14.93 21.34 -1.81
N ASN A 186 -13.69 21.78 -2.01
CA ASN A 186 -12.50 21.07 -1.51
C ASN A 186 -12.07 21.53 -0.11
N LEU A 187 -12.44 22.75 0.34
CA LEU A 187 -12.13 23.23 1.69
C LEU A 187 -13.13 22.75 2.75
N PHE A 188 -14.43 22.70 2.43
CA PHE A 188 -15.49 22.63 3.45
C PHE A 188 -16.42 21.41 3.35
N LEU A 189 -16.45 20.68 2.23
CA LEU A 189 -17.55 19.76 1.93
C LEU A 189 -17.08 18.31 1.73
N THR A 190 -17.83 17.36 2.29
CA THR A 190 -17.62 15.92 2.08
C THR A 190 -17.80 15.53 0.60
N PRO A 191 -17.21 14.41 0.11
CA PRO A 191 -17.29 14.02 -1.31
C PRO A 191 -18.68 13.61 -1.85
N GLU A 192 -19.75 13.75 -1.07
CA GLU A 192 -21.09 13.24 -1.34
C GLU A 192 -21.76 13.86 -2.59
N ARG A 193 -22.20 13.05 -3.55
CA ARG A 193 -22.85 13.55 -4.78
C ARG A 193 -24.35 13.83 -4.59
N THR A 194 -24.70 14.64 -3.61
CA THR A 194 -26.09 15.09 -3.33
C THR A 194 -26.38 16.49 -3.87
N LEU A 195 -27.65 16.78 -4.17
CA LEU A 195 -28.08 18.11 -4.59
C LEU A 195 -27.88 19.14 -3.46
N GLY A 196 -28.17 18.77 -2.21
CA GLY A 196 -27.92 19.62 -1.04
C GLY A 196 -26.45 20.02 -0.85
N ARG A 197 -25.49 19.13 -1.20
CA ARG A 197 -24.07 19.52 -1.22
C ARG A 197 -23.79 20.58 -2.28
N LYS A 198 -24.37 20.50 -3.49
CA LYS A 198 -24.16 21.51 -4.55
C LYS A 198 -24.83 22.86 -4.23
N ILE A 199 -25.90 22.87 -3.42
CA ILE A 199 -26.46 24.10 -2.85
C ILE A 199 -25.45 24.74 -1.88
N ARG A 200 -24.94 23.97 -0.91
CA ARG A 200 -23.92 24.47 0.05
C ARG A 200 -22.63 24.91 -0.65
N GLU A 201 -22.18 24.19 -1.67
CA GLU A 201 -21.04 24.56 -2.54
C GLU A 201 -21.25 25.92 -3.23
N THR A 202 -22.50 26.29 -3.51
CA THR A 202 -22.86 27.56 -4.15
C THR A 202 -22.97 28.70 -3.13
N LEU A 203 -23.57 28.45 -1.96
CA LEU A 203 -23.63 29.43 -0.86
C LEU A 203 -22.22 29.79 -0.36
N LEU A 204 -21.35 28.79 -0.18
CA LEU A 204 -19.96 28.99 0.20
C LEU A 204 -19.14 29.68 -0.91
N ALA A 205 -19.47 29.48 -2.19
CA ALA A 205 -18.81 30.21 -3.28
C ALA A 205 -19.18 31.70 -3.29
N PHE A 206 -20.45 32.05 -3.05
CA PHE A 206 -20.84 33.45 -2.87
C PHE A 206 -20.18 34.07 -1.63
N TRP A 207 -20.13 33.33 -0.51
CA TRP A 207 -19.49 33.82 0.71
C TRP A 207 -17.98 34.03 0.54
N LEU A 208 -17.27 33.11 -0.13
CA LEU A 208 -15.84 33.29 -0.45
C LEU A 208 -15.59 34.55 -1.26
N GLU A 209 -16.45 34.90 -2.22
CA GLU A 209 -16.30 36.12 -3.03
C GLU A 209 -16.87 37.39 -2.38
N THR A 210 -17.57 37.30 -1.25
CA THR A 210 -17.80 38.48 -0.38
C THR A 210 -16.64 38.76 0.57
N GLU A 211 -15.86 37.73 0.95
CA GLU A 211 -14.77 37.83 1.93
C GLU A 211 -13.39 38.05 1.29
N TYR A 212 -13.14 37.44 0.12
CA TYR A 212 -11.84 37.43 -0.56
C TYR A 212 -11.94 37.98 -1.99
N THR A 213 -10.87 38.65 -2.43
CA THR A 213 -10.72 39.07 -3.83
C THR A 213 -10.51 37.88 -4.77
N LYS A 214 -10.73 38.09 -6.07
CA LYS A 214 -10.49 37.06 -7.10
C LYS A 214 -9.05 36.55 -7.09
N ASP A 215 -8.08 37.44 -6.87
CA ASP A 215 -6.66 37.08 -6.83
C ASP A 215 -6.30 36.26 -5.58
N GLU A 216 -6.85 36.58 -4.42
CA GLU A 216 -6.73 35.75 -3.20
C GLU A 216 -7.39 34.38 -3.38
N ILE A 217 -8.57 34.31 -4.02
CA ILE A 217 -9.25 33.05 -4.33
C ILE A 217 -8.43 32.20 -5.30
N LEU A 218 -7.82 32.81 -6.32
CA LEU A 218 -6.93 32.11 -7.26
C LEU A 218 -5.65 31.62 -6.54
N ALA A 219 -5.05 32.44 -5.67
CA ALA A 219 -3.91 32.03 -4.85
C ALA A 219 -4.28 30.90 -3.88
N LEU A 220 -5.41 30.99 -3.17
CA LEU A 220 -5.92 29.93 -2.28
C LEU A 220 -6.18 28.64 -3.07
N TYR A 221 -6.80 28.72 -4.25
CA TYR A 221 -7.01 27.57 -5.12
C TYR A 221 -5.69 26.93 -5.54
N LEU A 222 -4.74 27.70 -6.08
CA LEU A 222 -3.45 27.18 -6.53
C LEU A 222 -2.58 26.64 -5.37
N ASN A 223 -2.69 27.20 -4.16
CA ASN A 223 -1.95 26.72 -2.98
C ASN A 223 -2.63 25.57 -2.22
N ARG A 224 -3.94 25.33 -2.39
CA ARG A 224 -4.68 24.27 -1.66
C ARG A 224 -5.13 23.09 -2.52
N MET A 225 -5.21 23.23 -3.85
CA MET A 225 -5.69 22.15 -4.71
C MET A 225 -4.76 20.92 -4.71
N TYR A 226 -5.37 19.74 -4.82
CA TYR A 226 -4.67 18.46 -4.91
C TYR A 226 -4.14 18.21 -6.32
N PHE A 227 -2.82 18.05 -6.47
CA PHE A 227 -2.11 17.77 -7.72
C PHE A 227 -1.64 16.30 -7.81
N GLY A 228 -2.35 15.38 -7.15
CA GLY A 228 -2.09 13.94 -7.26
C GLY A 228 -0.95 13.45 -6.36
N SER A 229 -0.76 12.14 -6.31
CA SER A 229 0.33 11.46 -5.60
C SER A 229 0.56 11.87 -4.13
N GLY A 230 -0.47 12.35 -3.42
CA GLY A 230 -0.36 12.87 -2.05
C GLY A 230 0.17 14.31 -1.94
N THR A 231 -0.11 15.17 -2.92
CA THR A 231 0.51 16.52 -3.01
C THR A 231 -0.52 17.62 -3.24
N TYR A 232 -0.41 18.69 -2.45
CA TYR A 232 -1.35 19.80 -2.34
C TYR A 232 -0.61 21.14 -2.53
N GLY A 233 -1.13 21.98 -3.44
CA GLY A 233 -0.51 23.24 -3.84
C GLY A 233 0.47 23.11 -5.02
N ILE A 234 0.53 24.15 -5.87
CA ILE A 234 1.36 24.18 -7.08
C ILE A 234 2.85 24.04 -6.79
N ASP A 235 3.36 24.66 -5.73
CA ASP A 235 4.78 24.59 -5.35
C ASP A 235 5.19 23.18 -4.92
N ALA A 236 4.32 22.52 -4.15
CA ALA A 236 4.47 21.11 -3.78
C ALA A 236 4.51 20.20 -5.01
N ALA A 237 3.70 20.52 -6.03
CA ALA A 237 3.64 19.77 -7.28
C ALA A 237 4.88 20.00 -8.16
N SER A 238 5.32 21.26 -8.30
CA SER A 238 6.53 21.63 -9.05
C SER A 238 7.79 20.97 -8.48
N LYS A 239 8.01 21.13 -7.17
CA LYS A 239 9.15 20.52 -6.44
C LYS A 239 9.13 18.98 -6.47
N LYS A 240 8.00 18.36 -6.83
CA LYS A 240 7.84 16.89 -6.89
C LYS A 240 7.96 16.31 -8.29
N TYR A 241 7.46 17.00 -9.32
CA TYR A 241 7.42 16.48 -10.69
C TYR A 241 8.60 16.99 -11.54
N PHE A 242 9.09 18.21 -11.26
CA PHE A 242 10.14 18.88 -12.05
C PHE A 242 11.39 19.22 -11.21
N SER A 243 11.25 19.18 -9.88
CA SER A 243 12.31 19.36 -8.86
C SER A 243 12.82 20.79 -8.65
N HIS A 244 12.04 21.80 -9.07
CA HIS A 244 12.28 23.23 -8.80
C HIS A 244 11.02 23.89 -8.21
N PRO A 245 11.11 25.09 -7.60
CA PRO A 245 9.97 25.83 -7.06
C PRO A 245 8.94 26.20 -8.14
N ALA A 246 7.68 26.42 -7.75
CA ALA A 246 6.64 26.80 -8.72
C ALA A 246 6.81 28.20 -9.33
N THR A 247 7.70 29.04 -8.78
CA THR A 247 8.13 30.32 -9.37
C THR A 247 8.87 30.16 -10.71
N GLU A 248 9.40 28.96 -10.99
CA GLU A 248 10.23 28.66 -12.17
C GLU A 248 9.50 27.80 -13.24
N LEU A 249 8.19 27.55 -13.08
CA LEU A 249 7.41 26.72 -14.00
C LEU A 249 7.44 27.23 -15.44
N THR A 250 7.81 26.36 -16.39
CA THR A 250 7.62 26.61 -17.82
C THR A 250 6.16 26.42 -18.24
N THR A 251 5.78 26.94 -19.41
CA THR A 251 4.40 26.85 -19.91
C THR A 251 3.95 25.41 -20.17
N ALA A 252 4.85 24.51 -20.57
CA ALA A 252 4.53 23.09 -20.77
C ALA A 252 4.26 22.37 -19.42
N GLU A 253 5.02 22.70 -18.38
CA GLU A 253 4.84 22.16 -17.03
C GLU A 253 3.59 22.73 -16.37
N ALA A 254 3.35 24.04 -16.53
CA ALA A 254 2.12 24.71 -16.12
C ALA A 254 0.86 24.08 -16.76
N ALA A 255 0.91 23.83 -18.07
CA ALA A 255 -0.16 23.14 -18.80
C ALA A 255 -0.38 21.70 -18.30
N MET A 256 0.70 20.98 -17.94
CA MET A 256 0.59 19.67 -17.30
C MET A 256 -0.09 19.76 -15.92
N LEU A 257 0.39 20.65 -15.03
CA LEU A 257 -0.17 20.81 -13.68
C LEU A 257 -1.65 21.22 -13.69
N ALA A 258 -2.03 22.18 -14.52
CA ALA A 258 -3.44 22.55 -14.74
C ALA A 258 -4.24 21.35 -15.29
N GLY A 259 -3.64 20.56 -16.18
CA GLY A 259 -4.21 19.34 -16.74
C GLY A 259 -4.60 18.31 -15.69
N LEU A 260 -3.83 18.18 -14.60
CA LEU A 260 -4.07 17.23 -13.51
C LEU A 260 -5.37 17.53 -12.74
N LEU A 261 -5.73 18.80 -12.52
CA LEU A 261 -6.84 19.22 -11.64
C LEU A 261 -8.16 18.47 -11.89
N LYS A 262 -8.47 18.20 -13.17
CA LYS A 262 -9.64 17.44 -13.63
C LYS A 262 -9.75 16.02 -13.03
N ALA A 263 -8.62 15.33 -12.82
CA ALA A 263 -8.55 14.01 -12.17
C ALA A 263 -7.11 13.70 -11.73
N PRO A 264 -6.63 14.23 -10.59
CA PRO A 264 -5.20 14.32 -10.31
C PRO A 264 -4.50 12.96 -10.18
N THR A 265 -5.13 11.99 -9.52
CA THR A 265 -4.63 10.59 -9.43
C THR A 265 -4.66 9.87 -10.79
N TYR A 266 -5.52 10.30 -11.73
CA TYR A 266 -5.64 9.63 -13.04
C TYR A 266 -4.57 10.12 -14.03
N TYR A 267 -4.34 11.44 -14.07
CA TYR A 267 -3.40 12.13 -14.95
C TYR A 267 -2.01 12.37 -14.32
N ALA A 268 -1.72 11.84 -13.13
CA ALA A 268 -0.40 11.97 -12.52
C ALA A 268 0.72 11.41 -13.43
N PRO A 269 1.74 12.21 -13.82
CA PRO A 269 2.82 11.77 -14.72
C PRO A 269 3.69 10.68 -14.11
N THR A 270 3.79 10.66 -12.77
CA THR A 270 4.41 9.58 -11.99
C THR A 270 3.74 8.22 -12.20
N ARG A 271 2.47 8.18 -12.65
CA ARG A 271 1.71 6.96 -12.94
C ARG A 271 1.68 6.60 -14.42
N ASN A 272 1.63 7.58 -15.31
CA ASN A 272 1.82 7.43 -16.76
C ASN A 272 2.08 8.83 -17.35
N LEU A 273 3.25 9.02 -17.99
CA LEU A 273 3.70 10.32 -18.48
C LEU A 273 2.98 10.74 -19.78
N GLU A 274 2.90 9.83 -20.75
CA GLU A 274 2.18 9.99 -22.03
C GLU A 274 0.77 10.59 -21.84
N ARG A 275 -0.05 10.00 -20.99
CA ARG A 275 -1.41 10.48 -20.66
C ARG A 275 -1.42 11.84 -19.93
N ALA A 276 -0.37 12.19 -19.20
CA ALA A 276 -0.22 13.51 -18.61
C ALA A 276 0.12 14.55 -19.69
N GLN A 277 0.94 14.18 -20.68
CA GLN A 277 1.29 15.00 -21.83
C GLN A 277 0.09 15.18 -22.78
N ASP A 278 -0.67 14.11 -23.09
CA ASP A 278 -1.97 14.19 -23.80
C ASP A 278 -2.89 15.23 -23.15
N ARG A 279 -2.98 15.19 -21.82
CA ARG A 279 -3.84 16.08 -21.05
C ARG A 279 -3.30 17.52 -21.01
N ALA A 280 -1.98 17.70 -21.03
CA ALA A 280 -1.33 19.01 -21.16
C ALA A 280 -1.58 19.62 -22.55
N SER A 281 -1.53 18.83 -23.63
CA SER A 281 -1.84 19.30 -24.99
C SER A 281 -3.28 19.83 -25.13
N VAL A 282 -4.24 19.25 -24.40
CA VAL A 282 -5.60 19.78 -24.29
C VAL A 282 -5.65 21.10 -23.51
N VAL A 283 -4.76 21.32 -22.53
CA VAL A 283 -4.65 22.61 -21.84
C VAL A 283 -4.02 23.66 -22.74
N LEU A 284 -2.96 23.32 -23.50
CA LEU A 284 -2.33 24.22 -24.47
C LEU A 284 -3.34 24.68 -25.54
N ALA A 285 -4.16 23.77 -26.08
CA ALA A 285 -5.26 24.15 -26.97
C ALA A 285 -6.31 25.06 -26.31
N ARG A 286 -6.59 24.89 -25.01
CA ARG A 286 -7.48 25.79 -24.26
C ARG A 286 -6.85 27.15 -23.98
N MET A 287 -5.52 27.26 -23.90
CA MET A 287 -4.81 28.53 -23.79
C MET A 287 -4.76 29.27 -25.14
N GLU A 288 -4.71 28.55 -26.25
CA GLU A 288 -4.87 29.08 -27.61
C GLU A 288 -6.33 29.58 -27.85
N ASP A 289 -7.35 28.80 -27.45
CA ASP A 289 -8.78 29.18 -27.51
C ASP A 289 -9.14 30.51 -26.78
N GLU A 290 -8.30 30.96 -25.85
CA GLU A 290 -8.56 32.14 -24.99
C GLU A 290 -7.42 33.17 -25.09
N ASP A 291 -6.72 33.21 -26.24
CA ASP A 291 -5.67 34.19 -26.62
C ASP A 291 -4.46 34.31 -25.67
N TYR A 292 -4.17 33.28 -24.85
CA TYR A 292 -3.00 33.23 -23.98
C TYR A 292 -1.73 32.68 -24.65
N LEU A 293 -1.85 32.06 -25.82
CA LEU A 293 -0.75 31.56 -26.66
C LEU A 293 -1.09 31.77 -28.12
N THR A 294 -0.09 32.12 -28.95
CA THR A 294 -0.26 32.03 -30.41
C THR A 294 -0.33 30.55 -30.85
N PRO A 295 -0.95 30.24 -32.01
CA PRO A 295 -0.96 28.88 -32.55
C PRO A 295 0.45 28.30 -32.75
N GLU A 296 1.42 29.14 -33.13
CA GLU A 296 2.82 28.75 -33.33
C GLU A 296 3.50 28.34 -32.01
N GLU A 297 3.27 29.08 -30.92
CA GLU A 297 3.75 28.73 -29.58
C GLU A 297 3.06 27.48 -29.04
N ALA A 298 1.74 27.38 -29.21
CA ALA A 298 0.96 26.24 -28.75
C ALA A 298 1.41 24.95 -29.43
N GLU A 299 1.67 24.96 -30.74
CA GLU A 299 2.18 23.80 -31.47
C GLU A 299 3.62 23.46 -31.09
N LYS A 300 4.49 24.47 -30.93
CA LYS A 300 5.86 24.29 -30.43
C LYS A 300 5.89 23.64 -29.03
N LEU A 301 4.94 23.98 -28.15
CA LEU A 301 4.79 23.40 -26.82
C LEU A 301 4.20 21.97 -26.85
N ARG A 302 3.30 21.66 -27.80
CA ARG A 302 2.82 20.28 -28.04
C ARG A 302 3.94 19.37 -28.56
N ALA A 303 4.79 19.89 -29.44
CA ALA A 303 5.95 19.18 -29.99
C ALA A 303 7.08 18.96 -28.96
N ASN A 304 7.13 19.78 -27.90
CA ASN A 304 8.12 19.70 -26.82
C ASN A 304 7.42 19.57 -25.44
N PRO A 305 6.69 18.46 -25.20
CA PRO A 305 5.87 18.32 -24.00
C PRO A 305 6.73 18.14 -22.76
N ALA A 306 6.28 18.68 -21.63
CA ALA A 306 7.00 18.58 -20.35
C ALA A 306 7.27 17.12 -19.95
N VAL A 307 8.43 16.89 -19.34
CA VAL A 307 8.90 15.59 -18.86
C VAL A 307 9.17 15.63 -17.36
N LEU A 308 9.07 14.48 -16.71
CA LEU A 308 9.53 14.33 -15.33
C LEU A 308 11.06 14.41 -15.26
N ASN A 309 11.59 15.15 -14.29
CA ASN A 309 13.01 15.17 -14.00
C ASN A 309 13.47 13.75 -13.57
N ASN A 310 14.58 13.26 -14.13
CA ASN A 310 14.99 11.85 -14.13
C ASN A 310 14.93 11.17 -12.75
N ALA A 311 15.39 11.87 -11.70
CA ALA A 311 15.36 11.35 -10.33
C ALA A 311 13.95 10.85 -9.91
N SER A 312 12.89 11.54 -10.34
CA SER A 312 11.50 11.17 -10.00
C SER A 312 10.95 9.97 -10.80
N GLN A 313 11.64 9.52 -11.85
CA GLN A 313 11.27 8.35 -12.65
C GLN A 313 11.77 7.05 -12.01
N ASP A 314 13.02 7.04 -11.50
CA ASP A 314 13.65 5.86 -10.89
C ASP A 314 12.93 5.41 -9.60
N PHE A 315 12.34 6.36 -8.87
CA PHE A 315 11.66 6.08 -7.60
C PHE A 315 10.23 5.48 -7.71
N ARG A 316 9.79 5.02 -8.88
CA ARG A 316 8.53 4.24 -8.98
C ARG A 316 8.60 2.91 -8.22
N ASN A 317 9.81 2.39 -8.07
CA ASN A 317 10.07 0.99 -7.85
C ASN A 317 10.38 0.63 -6.38
N VAL A 318 11.02 1.56 -5.65
CA VAL A 318 11.32 1.55 -4.19
C VAL A 318 10.13 1.34 -3.24
N ARG A 319 8.91 1.12 -3.77
CA ARG A 319 7.65 1.15 -3.03
C ARG A 319 7.51 0.03 -2.01
N TYR A 320 7.84 -1.21 -2.38
CA TYR A 320 7.78 -2.35 -1.46
C TYR A 320 8.63 -2.13 -0.18
N PHE A 321 9.83 -1.58 -0.33
CA PHE A 321 10.68 -1.17 0.78
C PHE A 321 10.07 0.00 1.57
N SER A 322 9.56 1.01 0.85
CA SER A 322 8.97 2.22 1.43
C SER A 322 7.76 1.92 2.32
N ASP A 323 6.84 1.06 1.86
CA ASP A 323 5.63 0.68 2.59
C ASP A 323 5.98 -0.13 3.85
N TRP A 324 6.99 -1.00 3.76
CA TRP A 324 7.52 -1.72 4.91
C TRP A 324 8.12 -0.76 5.95
N VAL A 325 9.03 0.14 5.56
CA VAL A 325 9.58 1.18 6.45
C VAL A 325 8.48 2.01 7.11
N VAL A 326 7.48 2.47 6.34
CA VAL A 326 6.36 3.25 6.87
C VAL A 326 5.53 2.46 7.88
N SER A 327 5.38 1.15 7.70
CA SER A 327 4.70 0.29 8.68
C SER A 327 5.46 0.14 10.01
N GLU A 328 6.78 0.30 10.00
CA GLU A 328 7.62 0.25 11.22
C GLU A 328 7.73 1.60 11.95
N VAL A 329 7.50 2.75 11.29
CA VAL A 329 7.60 4.08 11.94
C VAL A 329 6.81 4.15 13.25
N GLN A 330 5.59 3.60 13.27
CA GLN A 330 4.71 3.66 14.44
C GLN A 330 5.17 2.77 15.61
N SER A 331 6.04 1.77 15.39
CA SER A 331 6.62 0.96 16.48
C SER A 331 7.90 1.58 17.06
N TYR A 332 8.62 2.41 16.29
CA TYR A 332 9.80 3.14 16.79
C TYR A 332 9.44 4.39 17.60
N ILE A 333 8.40 5.15 17.21
CA ILE A 333 8.11 6.48 17.80
C ILE A 333 6.64 6.68 18.25
N GLY A 334 5.79 5.65 18.13
CA GLY A 334 4.35 5.79 18.38
C GLY A 334 3.61 6.56 17.28
N ARG A 335 2.44 7.12 17.60
CA ARG A 335 1.67 7.97 16.67
C ARG A 335 2.08 9.43 16.85
N THR A 336 2.20 10.16 15.74
CA THR A 336 2.50 11.59 15.72
C THR A 336 1.74 12.29 14.61
N GLU A 337 1.47 13.59 14.81
CA GLU A 337 0.83 14.50 13.86
C GLU A 337 1.85 15.44 13.20
N LYS A 338 3.16 15.23 13.43
CA LYS A 338 4.24 16.05 12.88
C LYS A 338 4.76 15.51 11.55
N ASP A 339 5.20 16.40 10.67
CA ASP A 339 5.96 16.06 9.47
C ASP A 339 7.28 15.36 9.86
N LEU A 340 7.55 14.19 9.28
CA LEU A 340 8.74 13.38 9.53
C LEU A 340 9.68 13.31 8.32
N VAL A 341 10.97 13.26 8.62
CA VAL A 341 12.03 12.86 7.69
C VAL A 341 12.65 11.57 8.22
N ILE A 342 12.62 10.52 7.40
CA ILE A 342 13.05 9.17 7.73
C ILE A 342 14.27 8.83 6.88
N THR A 343 15.43 8.70 7.53
CA THR A 343 16.67 8.27 6.89
C THR A 343 16.76 6.76 6.97
N THR A 344 17.04 6.11 5.84
CA THR A 344 16.88 4.66 5.65
C THR A 344 18.14 3.96 5.16
N THR A 345 18.11 2.64 5.22
CA THR A 345 19.18 1.73 4.76
C THR A 345 19.18 1.46 3.25
N LEU A 346 18.19 1.99 2.51
CA LEU A 346 18.00 1.73 1.07
C LEU A 346 19.21 2.19 0.25
N ASP A 347 19.76 1.27 -0.55
CA ASP A 347 20.71 1.58 -1.61
C ASP A 347 19.97 1.55 -2.96
N LEU A 348 19.96 2.69 -3.65
CA LEU A 348 19.21 2.87 -4.90
C LEU A 348 19.82 2.07 -6.07
N ALA A 349 21.13 1.82 -6.06
CA ALA A 349 21.78 1.01 -7.09
C ALA A 349 21.46 -0.48 -6.89
N MET A 350 21.59 -0.99 -5.66
CA MET A 350 21.20 -2.36 -5.31
C MET A 350 19.72 -2.62 -5.54
N GLN A 351 18.84 -1.67 -5.18
CA GLN A 351 17.41 -1.79 -5.45
C GLN A 351 17.15 -1.95 -6.95
N GLY A 352 17.78 -1.13 -7.80
CA GLY A 352 17.70 -1.24 -9.25
C GLY A 352 18.28 -2.55 -9.81
N ASP A 353 19.38 -3.07 -9.25
CA ASP A 353 19.95 -4.36 -9.65
C ASP A 353 19.04 -5.54 -9.29
N ALA A 354 18.47 -5.54 -8.08
CA ALA A 354 17.52 -6.57 -7.63
C ALA A 354 16.26 -6.62 -8.53
N GLU A 355 15.77 -5.45 -8.93
CA GLU A 355 14.61 -5.32 -9.81
C GLU A 355 14.91 -5.76 -11.24
N ARG A 356 16.06 -5.35 -11.79
CA ARG A 356 16.54 -5.82 -13.11
C ARG A 356 16.64 -7.34 -13.14
N ALA A 357 17.21 -7.95 -12.09
CA ALA A 357 17.36 -9.39 -11.98
C ALA A 357 15.98 -10.11 -11.94
N ILE A 358 15.02 -9.63 -11.13
CA ILE A 358 13.67 -10.20 -11.05
C ILE A 358 12.88 -9.99 -12.35
N GLU A 359 12.86 -8.78 -12.92
CA GLU A 359 12.08 -8.49 -14.14
C GLU A 359 12.61 -9.29 -15.32
N ALA A 360 13.94 -9.28 -15.57
CA ALA A 360 14.54 -9.99 -16.70
C ALA A 360 14.18 -11.49 -16.70
N ARG A 361 14.24 -12.13 -15.51
CA ARG A 361 13.91 -13.55 -15.32
C ARG A 361 12.42 -13.83 -15.51
N LEU A 362 11.53 -12.99 -14.97
CA LEU A 362 10.08 -13.13 -15.18
C LEU A 362 9.63 -12.85 -16.63
N LYS A 363 10.33 -11.95 -17.33
CA LYS A 363 10.09 -11.55 -18.72
C LYS A 363 10.55 -12.61 -19.70
N ALA A 364 11.76 -13.15 -19.52
CA ALA A 364 12.33 -14.19 -20.37
C ALA A 364 11.72 -15.58 -20.11
N GLU A 365 11.59 -15.98 -18.83
CA GLU A 365 11.34 -17.38 -18.46
C GLU A 365 9.96 -17.60 -17.83
N GLY A 366 9.37 -16.59 -17.19
CA GLY A 366 8.13 -16.73 -16.41
C GLY A 366 6.94 -17.33 -17.17
N LYS A 367 6.70 -16.92 -18.43
CA LYS A 367 5.63 -17.52 -19.28
C LYS A 367 5.92 -18.99 -19.61
N LYS A 368 7.16 -19.33 -19.94
CA LYS A 368 7.62 -20.69 -20.27
C LYS A 368 7.52 -21.62 -19.07
N MET A 369 7.92 -21.13 -17.89
CA MET A 369 8.01 -21.87 -16.64
C MET A 369 6.74 -21.80 -15.76
N ALA A 370 5.68 -21.12 -16.20
CA ALA A 370 4.45 -20.90 -15.44
C ALA A 370 4.68 -20.23 -14.06
N VAL A 371 5.52 -19.20 -14.05
CA VAL A 371 5.81 -18.36 -12.87
C VAL A 371 5.21 -16.97 -13.07
N LYS A 372 4.34 -16.57 -12.15
CA LYS A 372 3.71 -15.25 -12.12
C LYS A 372 4.56 -14.25 -11.34
N GLN A 373 5.12 -14.65 -10.20
CA GLN A 373 5.78 -13.72 -9.27
C GLN A 373 7.21 -14.14 -8.91
N GLY A 374 8.01 -13.15 -8.53
CA GLY A 374 9.30 -13.30 -7.86
C GLY A 374 9.42 -12.26 -6.75
N ALA A 375 10.30 -12.51 -5.78
CA ALA A 375 10.58 -11.62 -4.67
C ALA A 375 12.07 -11.69 -4.30
N PHE A 376 12.59 -10.60 -3.77
CA PHE A 376 14.01 -10.42 -3.49
C PHE A 376 14.24 -9.62 -2.20
N VAL A 377 15.26 -9.97 -1.44
CA VAL A 377 15.83 -9.16 -0.34
C VAL A 377 17.35 -9.21 -0.44
N ALA A 378 18.02 -8.07 -0.30
CA ALA A 378 19.44 -8.02 0.07
C ALA A 378 19.63 -7.14 1.31
N MET A 379 20.48 -7.61 2.22
CA MET A 379 20.84 -6.95 3.46
C MET A 379 22.33 -7.14 3.77
N SER A 380 22.93 -6.20 4.49
CA SER A 380 24.22 -6.42 5.15
C SER A 380 24.13 -7.50 6.23
N THR A 381 25.28 -7.99 6.68
CA THR A 381 25.39 -9.06 7.68
C THR A 381 24.89 -8.70 9.10
N ASP A 382 24.69 -7.40 9.41
CA ASP A 382 24.02 -6.91 10.62
C ASP A 382 22.50 -6.68 10.45
N GLY A 383 21.97 -6.87 9.24
CA GLY A 383 20.54 -6.79 8.93
C GLY A 383 20.04 -5.47 8.32
N ALA A 384 20.92 -4.53 7.96
CA ALA A 384 20.50 -3.32 7.24
C ALA A 384 20.00 -3.71 5.83
N VAL A 385 18.70 -3.55 5.57
CA VAL A 385 18.12 -3.98 4.28
C VAL A 385 18.44 -2.94 3.21
N HIS A 386 19.23 -3.32 2.21
CA HIS A 386 19.65 -2.42 1.13
C HIS A 386 18.75 -2.49 -0.10
N ALA A 387 18.10 -3.64 -0.34
CA ALA A 387 17.13 -3.80 -1.42
C ALA A 387 15.98 -4.75 -1.04
N MET A 388 14.76 -4.44 -1.49
CA MET A 388 13.57 -5.27 -1.29
C MET A 388 12.61 -5.18 -2.49
N VAL A 389 12.29 -6.34 -3.09
CA VAL A 389 11.32 -6.49 -4.19
C VAL A 389 10.23 -7.45 -3.75
N GLY A 390 8.97 -6.99 -3.67
CA GLY A 390 7.84 -7.77 -3.17
C GLY A 390 6.98 -8.46 -4.24
N GLY A 391 7.31 -8.32 -5.53
CA GLY A 391 6.53 -8.86 -6.64
C GLY A 391 7.03 -8.39 -8.01
N ARG A 392 6.41 -8.89 -9.09
CA ARG A 392 6.82 -8.59 -10.48
C ARG A 392 6.86 -7.09 -10.79
N THR A 393 5.81 -6.37 -10.42
CA THR A 393 5.73 -4.91 -10.43
C THR A 393 4.96 -4.50 -9.17
N TYR A 394 5.12 -3.24 -8.73
CA TYR A 394 4.28 -2.68 -7.67
C TYR A 394 2.89 -2.24 -8.20
N ALA A 395 2.80 -1.90 -9.49
CA ALA A 395 1.58 -1.41 -10.13
C ALA A 395 0.49 -2.50 -10.31
N ASP A 396 0.90 -3.74 -10.57
CA ASP A 396 -0.03 -4.88 -10.71
C ASP A 396 -0.48 -5.43 -9.34
N SER A 397 0.33 -5.25 -8.29
CA SER A 397 0.13 -5.88 -6.98
C SER A 397 0.93 -5.15 -5.90
N VAL A 398 0.27 -4.62 -4.87
CA VAL A 398 0.94 -4.02 -3.70
C VAL A 398 1.30 -5.05 -2.62
N TYR A 399 0.99 -6.34 -2.85
CA TYR A 399 1.21 -7.40 -1.87
C TYR A 399 2.70 -7.73 -1.73
N ASN A 400 3.33 -7.29 -0.64
CA ASN A 400 4.77 -7.46 -0.46
C ASN A 400 5.14 -8.90 -0.08
N ARG A 401 5.61 -9.68 -1.06
CA ARG A 401 6.02 -11.09 -0.87
C ARG A 401 7.37 -11.25 -0.17
N ALA A 402 8.14 -10.18 0.02
CA ALA A 402 9.36 -10.25 0.82
C ALA A 402 9.05 -10.38 2.31
N THR A 403 7.97 -9.75 2.79
CA THR A 403 7.66 -9.59 4.23
C THR A 403 6.32 -10.21 4.66
N VAL A 404 5.27 -10.04 3.86
CA VAL A 404 3.90 -10.47 4.21
C VAL A 404 3.61 -11.91 3.78
N ALA A 405 4.15 -12.35 2.63
CA ALA A 405 3.92 -13.70 2.15
C ALA A 405 4.65 -14.73 3.03
N ARG A 406 3.89 -15.46 3.83
CA ARG A 406 4.34 -16.69 4.48
C ARG A 406 4.24 -17.84 3.47
N ARG A 407 5.34 -18.58 3.30
CA ARG A 407 5.47 -19.72 2.39
C ARG A 407 6.43 -20.76 2.96
N GLN A 408 6.27 -22.01 2.56
CA GLN A 408 7.20 -23.08 2.97
C GLN A 408 8.59 -22.89 2.34
N PRO A 409 9.68 -22.78 3.12
CA PRO A 409 11.05 -22.63 2.61
C PRO A 409 11.62 -23.95 2.05
N GLY A 410 10.98 -25.08 2.37
CA GLY A 410 11.42 -26.42 1.98
C GLY A 410 12.86 -26.67 2.42
N SER A 411 13.71 -27.13 1.50
CA SER A 411 15.13 -27.44 1.78
C SER A 411 16.00 -26.29 2.30
N VAL A 412 15.57 -25.01 2.26
CA VAL A 412 16.29 -23.94 2.98
C VAL A 412 16.22 -24.13 4.50
N PHE A 413 15.14 -24.76 5.02
CA PHE A 413 15.02 -25.03 6.45
C PHE A 413 16.09 -25.99 6.99
N LYS A 414 16.76 -26.75 6.10
CA LYS A 414 17.89 -27.60 6.50
C LYS A 414 19.07 -26.79 7.05
N THR A 415 19.19 -25.51 6.73
CA THR A 415 20.12 -24.59 7.40
C THR A 415 19.91 -24.60 8.92
N ILE A 416 18.66 -24.53 9.39
CA ILE A 416 18.29 -24.54 10.81
C ILE A 416 18.53 -25.92 11.44
N VAL A 417 18.17 -26.99 10.72
CA VAL A 417 18.40 -28.38 11.17
C VAL A 417 19.88 -28.65 11.42
N TYR A 418 20.75 -28.24 10.49
CA TYR A 418 22.19 -28.50 10.58
C TYR A 418 22.89 -27.54 11.56
N ALA A 419 22.44 -26.29 11.70
CA ALA A 419 22.91 -25.39 12.76
C ALA A 419 22.60 -25.98 14.15
N ALA A 420 21.37 -26.47 14.38
CA ALA A 420 21.00 -27.14 15.63
C ALA A 420 21.84 -28.41 15.86
N ALA A 421 22.13 -29.18 14.81
CA ALA A 421 22.94 -30.39 14.88
C ALA A 421 24.40 -30.13 15.27
N PHE A 422 25.03 -29.14 14.63
CA PHE A 422 26.43 -28.80 14.86
C PHE A 422 26.66 -28.14 16.22
N GLU A 423 25.68 -27.36 16.70
CA GLU A 423 25.64 -26.79 18.07
C GLU A 423 25.41 -27.88 19.14
N ASN A 424 24.92 -29.05 18.74
CA ASN A 424 24.75 -30.24 19.58
C ASN A 424 25.82 -31.33 19.30
N GLY A 425 27.00 -30.91 18.86
CA GLY A 425 28.20 -31.74 18.81
C GLY A 425 28.44 -32.52 17.51
N LEU A 426 27.48 -32.57 16.58
CA LEU A 426 27.72 -33.23 15.28
C LEU A 426 28.72 -32.44 14.42
N SER A 427 29.34 -33.12 13.47
CA SER A 427 30.39 -32.61 12.58
C SER A 427 29.98 -32.73 11.10
N PRO A 428 30.42 -31.82 10.21
CA PRO A 428 30.21 -31.97 8.76
C PRO A 428 30.67 -33.31 8.19
N ASP A 429 31.67 -33.95 8.79
CA ASP A 429 32.25 -35.18 8.28
C ASP A 429 31.69 -36.46 8.94
N ASP A 430 30.70 -36.31 9.84
CA ASP A 430 29.96 -37.44 10.43
C ASP A 430 29.21 -38.23 9.34
N ILE A 431 29.32 -39.55 9.38
CA ILE A 431 28.70 -40.45 8.40
C ILE A 431 27.24 -40.77 8.79
N PHE A 432 26.33 -40.51 7.86
CA PHE A 432 24.91 -40.86 7.95
C PHE A 432 24.47 -41.65 6.72
N ASN A 433 23.67 -42.69 6.96
CA ASN A 433 23.08 -43.51 5.91
C ASN A 433 21.93 -42.78 5.19
N ASP A 434 22.06 -42.50 3.90
CA ASP A 434 20.95 -42.20 3.02
C ASP A 434 20.25 -43.49 2.57
N GLY A 435 19.10 -43.75 3.19
CA GLY A 435 18.27 -44.93 2.98
C GLY A 435 16.87 -44.72 3.59
N PRO A 436 15.92 -45.64 3.34
CA PRO A 436 14.55 -45.55 3.84
C PRO A 436 14.47 -45.27 5.35
N ILE A 437 13.45 -44.52 5.74
CA ILE A 437 13.12 -44.26 7.14
C ILE A 437 11.60 -44.22 7.30
N ASN A 438 11.12 -44.72 8.44
CA ASN A 438 9.73 -44.65 8.89
C ASN A 438 9.74 -44.07 10.31
N ILE A 439 8.99 -42.98 10.52
CA ILE A 439 8.77 -42.38 11.84
C ILE A 439 7.26 -42.21 12.00
N ASP A 440 6.68 -42.86 13.00
CA ASP A 440 5.25 -42.73 13.32
C ASP A 440 4.30 -43.02 12.13
N GLY A 441 4.74 -43.85 11.18
CA GLY A 441 4.04 -44.18 9.92
C GLY A 441 4.42 -43.30 8.72
N TRP A 442 5.15 -42.20 8.92
CA TRP A 442 5.59 -41.28 7.87
C TRP A 442 6.90 -41.77 7.21
N THR A 443 6.87 -41.88 5.89
CA THR A 443 7.97 -42.41 5.06
C THR A 443 8.50 -41.37 4.05
N PRO A 444 9.33 -40.41 4.49
CA PRO A 444 9.86 -39.37 3.62
C PRO A 444 10.83 -39.94 2.58
N ASN A 445 10.76 -39.40 1.36
CA ASN A 445 11.56 -39.84 0.22
C ASN A 445 12.47 -38.70 -0.28
N ASN A 446 13.61 -39.05 -0.88
CA ASN A 446 14.47 -38.11 -1.59
C ASN A 446 13.79 -37.61 -2.89
N TYR A 447 14.09 -36.37 -3.29
CA TYR A 447 13.60 -35.77 -4.53
C TYR A 447 13.91 -36.62 -5.79
N THR A 448 15.06 -37.28 -5.81
CA THR A 448 15.49 -38.21 -6.87
C THR A 448 14.79 -39.57 -6.85
N LYS A 449 14.04 -39.90 -5.78
CA LYS A 449 13.53 -41.24 -5.45
C LYS A 449 14.62 -42.34 -5.45
N ARG A 450 15.85 -41.96 -5.15
CA ARG A 450 17.00 -42.87 -4.99
C ARG A 450 17.70 -42.63 -3.66
N TYR A 451 18.36 -43.67 -3.19
CA TYR A 451 19.18 -43.70 -1.99
C TYR A 451 20.64 -43.91 -2.41
N ASN A 452 21.57 -43.22 -1.77
CA ASN A 452 22.98 -43.22 -2.16
C ASN A 452 23.86 -44.03 -1.17
N GLY A 453 23.30 -44.55 -0.07
CA GLY A 453 24.05 -45.23 0.97
C GLY A 453 24.72 -44.25 1.94
N ASP A 454 25.85 -44.66 2.51
CA ASP A 454 26.52 -43.89 3.56
C ASP A 454 27.27 -42.68 2.98
N MET A 455 27.10 -41.52 3.61
CA MET A 455 27.67 -40.23 3.18
C MET A 455 27.95 -39.32 4.38
N SER A 456 28.83 -38.33 4.21
CA SER A 456 29.05 -37.31 5.23
C SER A 456 27.88 -36.32 5.32
N LEU A 457 27.67 -35.69 6.49
CA LEU A 457 26.69 -34.61 6.65
C LEU A 457 26.94 -33.44 5.68
N ARG A 458 28.19 -33.16 5.34
CA ARG A 458 28.65 -32.26 4.29
C ARG A 458 28.04 -32.59 2.93
N GLU A 459 28.11 -33.85 2.50
CA GLU A 459 27.51 -34.30 1.25
C GLU A 459 25.98 -34.34 1.32
N ALA A 460 25.41 -34.81 2.42
CA ALA A 460 23.97 -34.80 2.65
C ALA A 460 23.38 -33.39 2.57
N TYR A 461 24.06 -32.40 3.15
CA TYR A 461 23.69 -31.00 3.07
C TYR A 461 23.86 -30.46 1.65
N ALA A 462 25.03 -30.64 1.02
CA ALA A 462 25.33 -30.11 -0.30
C ALA A 462 24.39 -30.65 -1.39
N ARG A 463 24.07 -31.96 -1.36
CA ARG A 463 23.08 -32.61 -2.25
C ARG A 463 21.63 -32.41 -1.79
N SER A 464 21.40 -31.84 -0.61
CA SER A 464 20.09 -31.64 0.03
C SER A 464 19.26 -32.93 0.17
N ILE A 465 19.87 -33.98 0.69
CA ILE A 465 19.23 -35.28 0.96
C ILE A 465 18.13 -35.12 2.03
N ASN A 466 16.99 -35.80 1.88
CA ASN A 466 15.83 -35.65 2.77
C ASN A 466 15.90 -36.61 3.96
N THR A 467 16.15 -37.89 3.69
CA THR A 467 16.31 -38.96 4.69
C THR A 467 17.34 -38.60 5.77
N VAL A 468 18.49 -38.06 5.38
CA VAL A 468 19.56 -37.67 6.31
C VAL A 468 19.16 -36.45 7.13
N ALA A 469 18.51 -35.43 6.54
CA ALA A 469 17.99 -34.29 7.31
C ALA A 469 16.95 -34.71 8.37
N VAL A 470 16.13 -35.72 8.05
CA VAL A 470 15.21 -36.36 9.00
C VAL A 470 16.00 -37.11 10.08
N LYS A 471 16.94 -38.00 9.72
CA LYS A 471 17.79 -38.75 10.67
C LYS A 471 18.59 -37.84 11.61
N VAL A 472 19.11 -36.71 11.12
CA VAL A 472 19.76 -35.67 11.92
C VAL A 472 18.79 -35.02 12.91
N THR A 473 17.58 -34.68 12.46
CA THR A 473 16.54 -34.07 13.32
C THR A 473 16.17 -35.00 14.49
N GLU A 474 15.95 -36.29 14.21
CA GLU A 474 15.65 -37.28 15.26
C GLU A 474 16.85 -37.60 16.17
N ARG A 475 18.08 -37.55 15.65
CA ARG A 475 19.31 -37.76 16.43
C ARG A 475 19.60 -36.61 17.40
N VAL A 476 19.22 -35.39 17.06
CA VAL A 476 19.56 -34.16 17.80
C VAL A 476 18.44 -33.74 18.77
N GLY A 477 17.19 -33.91 18.35
CA GLY A 477 15.98 -33.45 19.06
C GLY A 477 15.17 -32.47 18.21
N ARG A 478 13.89 -32.79 17.98
CA ARG A 478 12.94 -31.93 17.23
C ARG A 478 12.73 -30.57 17.92
N ASP A 479 12.76 -30.59 19.25
CA ASP A 479 12.72 -29.43 20.14
C ASP A 479 13.90 -28.48 19.91
N LYS A 480 15.11 -29.02 19.74
CA LYS A 480 16.32 -28.22 19.49
C LYS A 480 16.30 -27.56 18.13
N VAL A 481 15.78 -28.25 17.11
CA VAL A 481 15.53 -27.66 15.79
C VAL A 481 14.47 -26.54 15.87
N ALA A 482 13.38 -26.76 16.62
CA ALA A 482 12.34 -25.75 16.83
C ALA A 482 12.81 -24.54 17.66
N ASN A 483 13.77 -24.73 18.58
CA ASN A 483 14.37 -23.65 19.35
C ASN A 483 15.44 -22.89 18.56
N MET A 484 16.28 -23.58 17.77
CA MET A 484 17.19 -22.94 16.82
C MET A 484 16.42 -22.08 15.80
N ALA A 485 15.25 -22.53 15.34
CA ALA A 485 14.37 -21.73 14.47
C ALA A 485 13.95 -20.40 15.11
N LYS A 486 13.58 -20.41 16.41
CA LYS A 486 13.19 -19.21 17.17
C LYS A 486 14.39 -18.30 17.46
N ASN A 487 15.53 -18.87 17.86
CA ASN A 487 16.76 -18.13 18.13
C ASN A 487 17.25 -17.38 16.88
N LEU A 488 17.07 -17.98 15.69
CA LEU A 488 17.32 -17.35 14.39
C LEU A 488 16.21 -16.35 13.93
N GLY A 489 15.29 -15.97 14.81
CA GLY A 489 14.31 -14.90 14.57
C GLY A 489 13.05 -15.30 13.78
N LEU A 490 12.81 -16.59 13.52
CA LEU A 490 11.63 -17.02 12.76
C LEU A 490 10.37 -16.97 13.64
N THR A 491 9.37 -16.14 13.27
CA THR A 491 8.21 -15.84 14.14
C THR A 491 7.07 -16.89 14.11
N GLY A 492 7.25 -17.98 13.36
CA GLY A 492 6.23 -19.02 13.19
C GLY A 492 6.08 -19.97 14.39
N ASN A 493 4.96 -20.71 14.44
CA ASN A 493 4.86 -21.89 15.30
C ASN A 493 5.64 -23.06 14.67
N PHE A 494 6.44 -23.76 15.48
CA PHE A 494 7.26 -24.92 15.09
C PHE A 494 6.85 -26.14 15.94
N PRO A 495 5.83 -26.91 15.50
CA PRO A 495 5.38 -28.11 16.21
C PRO A 495 6.39 -29.24 16.00
N LEU A 496 6.52 -30.11 17.02
CA LEU A 496 7.54 -31.17 17.08
C LEU A 496 7.17 -32.43 16.27
N HIS A 497 6.61 -32.20 15.08
CA HIS A 497 6.25 -33.24 14.10
C HIS A 497 7.47 -33.60 13.24
N PRO A 498 7.69 -34.86 12.82
CA PRO A 498 8.88 -35.28 12.07
C PRO A 498 9.16 -34.45 10.80
N SER A 499 8.12 -33.88 10.19
CA SER A 499 8.21 -33.07 8.98
C SER A 499 8.90 -31.71 9.15
N ILE A 500 9.13 -31.24 10.38
CA ILE A 500 9.90 -30.01 10.66
C ILE A 500 11.27 -30.05 9.95
N SER A 501 11.90 -31.22 9.91
CA SER A 501 13.16 -31.54 9.21
C SER A 501 13.22 -31.14 7.72
N LEU A 502 12.05 -30.99 7.06
CA LEU A 502 11.93 -30.68 5.63
C LEU A 502 11.34 -29.30 5.35
N GLY A 503 11.12 -28.47 6.38
CA GLY A 503 10.63 -27.09 6.20
C GLY A 503 9.15 -26.99 5.84
N THR A 504 8.28 -27.77 6.50
CA THR A 504 6.82 -27.68 6.34
C THR A 504 6.19 -26.41 6.94
N ASN A 505 6.95 -25.64 7.70
CA ASN A 505 6.51 -24.44 8.40
C ASN A 505 6.72 -23.20 7.52
N GLU A 506 5.74 -22.30 7.50
CA GLU A 506 5.79 -21.13 6.63
C GLU A 506 6.55 -19.94 7.26
N VAL A 507 7.40 -19.30 6.46
CA VAL A 507 8.20 -18.13 6.82
C VAL A 507 8.11 -17.08 5.70
N SER A 508 8.44 -15.82 6.01
CA SER A 508 8.67 -14.80 4.98
C SER A 508 10.09 -14.89 4.42
N LEU A 509 10.31 -14.30 3.24
CA LEU A 509 11.64 -14.20 2.64
C LEU A 509 12.60 -13.38 3.52
N LEU A 510 12.12 -12.31 4.15
CA LEU A 510 12.90 -11.47 5.05
C LEU A 510 13.42 -12.25 6.25
N GLU A 511 12.54 -12.98 6.96
CA GLU A 511 12.90 -13.81 8.13
C GLU A 511 13.93 -14.88 7.78
N ILE A 512 13.74 -15.63 6.70
CA ILE A 512 14.66 -16.71 6.34
C ILE A 512 16.00 -16.18 5.79
N THR A 513 16.01 -14.97 5.20
CA THR A 513 17.26 -14.29 4.81
C THR A 513 18.02 -13.82 6.05
N ALA A 514 17.33 -13.24 7.04
CA ALA A 514 17.92 -12.83 8.33
C ALA A 514 18.53 -14.00 9.11
N ALA A 515 17.83 -15.15 9.14
CA ALA A 515 18.34 -16.38 9.74
C ALA A 515 19.65 -16.88 9.09
N ASN A 516 19.88 -16.58 7.82
CA ASN A 516 21.16 -16.88 7.14
C ASN A 516 22.21 -15.76 7.36
N ALA A 517 21.81 -14.52 7.67
CA ALA A 517 22.72 -13.44 8.02
C ALA A 517 23.48 -13.69 9.34
N VAL A 518 22.83 -14.33 10.32
CA VAL A 518 23.50 -14.84 11.55
C VAL A 518 24.65 -15.80 11.22
N ILE A 519 24.57 -16.54 10.10
CA ILE A 519 25.62 -17.46 9.67
C ILE A 519 26.73 -16.72 8.92
N ALA A 520 26.39 -15.68 8.16
CA ALA A 520 27.36 -14.81 7.51
C ALA A 520 28.19 -13.98 8.52
N ASN A 521 27.58 -13.54 9.63
CA ASN A 521 28.13 -12.52 10.53
C ASN A 521 28.93 -13.03 11.74
N GLY A 522 29.22 -14.34 11.83
CA GLY A 522 29.93 -14.92 12.97
C GLY A 522 29.07 -15.27 14.19
N GLY A 523 27.76 -15.48 13.99
CA GLY A 523 26.83 -16.02 14.99
C GLY A 523 26.11 -14.97 15.84
N THR A 524 26.16 -13.71 15.44
CA THR A 524 25.52 -12.58 16.14
C THR A 524 24.05 -12.46 15.73
N ALA A 525 23.15 -12.24 16.69
CA ALA A 525 21.72 -12.12 16.42
C ALA A 525 21.39 -10.92 15.50
N VAL A 526 20.58 -11.17 14.46
CA VAL A 526 20.18 -10.20 13.43
C VAL A 526 18.68 -9.90 13.54
N LEU A 527 18.35 -8.62 13.71
CA LEU A 527 17.00 -8.09 13.47
C LEU A 527 17.05 -7.15 12.26
N PRO A 528 16.47 -7.55 11.09
CA PRO A 528 16.44 -6.72 9.90
C PRO A 528 15.82 -5.35 10.15
N TYR A 529 16.31 -4.33 9.45
CA TYR A 529 15.83 -2.97 9.63
C TYR A 529 15.95 -2.13 8.36
N GLY A 530 14.94 -1.29 8.14
CA GLY A 530 14.93 -0.30 7.06
C GLY A 530 15.30 1.12 7.51
N VAL A 531 15.32 1.37 8.84
CA VAL A 531 15.35 2.73 9.43
C VAL A 531 16.66 2.99 10.18
N LEU A 532 17.35 4.08 9.82
CA LEU A 532 18.54 4.59 10.51
C LEU A 532 18.22 5.73 11.49
N GLU A 533 17.42 6.71 11.05
CA GLU A 533 17.03 7.88 11.85
C GLU A 533 15.60 8.32 11.50
N ILE A 534 14.76 8.58 12.50
CA ILE A 534 13.46 9.26 12.34
C ILE A 534 13.56 10.61 13.06
N ARG A 535 13.17 11.67 12.36
CA ARG A 535 13.36 13.05 12.78
C ARG A 535 12.14 13.88 12.41
N GLU A 536 11.75 14.84 13.26
CA GLU A 536 10.78 15.85 12.84
C GLU A 536 11.42 16.79 11.82
N LYS A 537 10.67 17.13 10.77
CA LYS A 537 11.13 17.94 9.61
C LYS A 537 11.87 19.22 10.03
N ASN A 538 11.37 19.91 11.05
CA ASN A 538 11.94 21.14 11.63
C ASN A 538 12.29 20.98 13.14
N GLY A 539 12.49 19.75 13.64
CA GLY A 539 12.55 19.47 15.09
C GLY A 539 13.64 18.47 15.51
N PRO A 540 13.43 17.72 16.61
CA PRO A 540 14.42 16.80 17.16
C PRO A 540 14.56 15.51 16.33
N VAL A 541 15.58 14.71 16.68
CA VAL A 541 15.63 13.29 16.32
C VAL A 541 14.73 12.54 17.31
N LEU A 542 13.76 11.77 16.79
CA LEU A 542 12.82 10.97 17.59
C LEU A 542 13.32 9.53 17.78
N TYR A 543 14.02 8.99 16.78
CA TYR A 543 14.64 7.66 16.84
C TYR A 543 15.97 7.65 16.08
N LYS A 544 16.95 6.91 16.59
CA LYS A 544 18.21 6.62 15.89
C LYS A 544 18.68 5.22 16.22
N ARG A 545 18.91 4.39 15.19
CA ARG A 545 19.38 3.01 15.34
C ARG A 545 20.72 2.99 16.07
N GLN A 546 20.77 2.27 17.18
CA GLN A 546 22.03 1.95 17.87
C GLN A 546 22.62 0.67 17.28
N THR A 547 23.95 0.59 17.20
CA THR A 547 24.70 -0.54 16.64
C THR A 547 25.06 -1.62 17.67
N SER A 548 24.50 -1.54 18.88
CA SER A 548 24.63 -2.56 19.92
C SER A 548 23.90 -3.85 19.52
N GLY A 549 24.63 -4.77 18.89
CA GLY A 549 24.10 -6.08 18.51
C GLY A 549 23.64 -6.92 19.71
N GLN A 550 22.68 -7.82 19.50
CA GLN A 550 22.02 -8.61 20.56
C GLN A 550 22.88 -9.79 21.09
N GLY A 551 24.21 -9.70 20.97
CA GLY A 551 25.15 -10.75 21.34
C GLY A 551 25.22 -11.92 20.35
N ARG A 552 26.16 -12.84 20.62
CA ARG A 552 26.32 -14.09 19.90
C ARG A 552 25.28 -15.11 20.39
N ILE A 553 24.55 -15.71 19.46
CA ILE A 553 23.49 -16.70 19.69
C ILE A 553 23.80 -18.10 19.13
N ILE A 554 24.89 -18.24 18.37
CA ILE A 554 25.42 -19.51 17.85
C ILE A 554 26.95 -19.51 18.00
N SER A 555 27.53 -20.64 18.44
CA SER A 555 28.97 -20.78 18.65
C SER A 555 29.81 -20.58 17.38
N ALA A 556 31.01 -20.02 17.52
CA ALA A 556 31.96 -19.83 16.41
C ALA A 556 32.27 -21.15 15.68
N ALA A 557 32.43 -22.24 16.43
CA ALA A 557 32.63 -23.58 15.88
C ALA A 557 31.47 -24.02 14.98
N THR A 558 30.22 -23.81 15.38
CA THR A 558 29.04 -24.10 14.54
C THR A 558 28.96 -23.19 13.32
N ILE A 559 29.31 -21.91 13.44
CA ILE A 559 29.36 -21.01 12.27
C ILE A 559 30.40 -21.49 11.25
N ASN A 560 31.62 -21.83 11.70
CA ASN A 560 32.67 -22.38 10.84
C ASN A 560 32.16 -23.67 10.13
N LYS A 561 31.52 -24.60 10.86
CA LYS A 561 30.89 -25.82 10.28
C LYS A 561 29.75 -25.50 9.29
N MET A 562 28.93 -24.48 9.56
CA MET A 562 27.80 -24.10 8.70
C MET A 562 28.23 -23.40 7.42
N GLN A 563 29.16 -22.45 7.49
CA GLN A 563 29.73 -21.78 6.32
C GLN A 563 30.42 -22.78 5.39
N ASP A 564 31.08 -23.79 5.95
CA ASP A 564 31.73 -24.88 5.22
C ASP A 564 30.72 -25.72 4.39
N VAL A 565 29.66 -26.28 5.01
CA VAL A 565 28.65 -27.05 4.26
C VAL A 565 27.79 -26.19 3.31
N MET A 566 27.60 -24.90 3.63
CA MET A 566 26.93 -23.95 2.73
C MET A 566 27.82 -23.53 1.54
N SER A 567 29.14 -23.49 1.71
CA SER A 567 30.10 -23.31 0.61
C SER A 567 30.10 -24.52 -0.32
N ALA A 568 30.12 -25.74 0.23
CA ALA A 568 30.00 -26.98 -0.53
C ALA A 568 28.72 -27.03 -1.40
N THR A 569 27.61 -26.47 -0.91
CA THR A 569 26.35 -26.34 -1.66
C THR A 569 26.53 -25.52 -2.96
N ILE A 570 27.34 -24.46 -2.95
CA ILE A 570 27.60 -23.60 -4.13
C ILE A 570 28.74 -24.14 -5.00
N GLN A 571 29.77 -24.75 -4.42
CA GLN A 571 30.91 -25.27 -5.17
C GLN A 571 30.53 -26.47 -6.07
N TRP A 572 29.81 -27.45 -5.50
CA TRP A 572 29.50 -28.72 -6.18
C TRP A 572 28.12 -29.31 -5.87
N GLY A 573 27.43 -28.81 -4.84
CA GLY A 573 26.07 -29.23 -4.48
C GLY A 573 24.95 -28.61 -5.33
N THR A 574 23.73 -28.60 -4.79
CA THR A 574 22.52 -28.12 -5.48
C THR A 574 22.57 -26.64 -5.86
N GLY A 575 23.40 -25.83 -5.21
CA GLY A 575 23.56 -24.40 -5.47
C GLY A 575 24.54 -24.05 -6.59
N LYS A 576 25.10 -25.01 -7.33
CA LYS A 576 26.17 -24.77 -8.32
C LYS A 576 25.88 -23.67 -9.35
N ALA A 577 24.62 -23.46 -9.74
CA ALA A 577 24.22 -22.38 -10.65
C ALA A 577 24.42 -20.97 -10.06
N ALA A 578 24.44 -20.83 -8.73
CA ALA A 578 24.65 -19.57 -8.03
C ALA A 578 26.12 -19.14 -7.91
N ASN A 579 27.08 -20.02 -8.25
CA ASN A 579 28.51 -19.76 -8.01
C ASN A 579 29.00 -18.49 -8.76
N PRO A 580 29.40 -17.42 -8.04
CA PRO A 580 29.76 -16.15 -8.67
C PRO A 580 31.21 -16.08 -9.14
N GLY A 581 32.07 -17.05 -8.76
CA GLY A 581 33.51 -17.07 -9.05
C GLY A 581 34.41 -16.66 -7.88
N PHE A 582 33.83 -16.26 -6.74
CA PHE A 582 34.52 -15.88 -5.51
C PHE A 582 33.83 -16.49 -4.27
N ALA A 583 34.30 -16.17 -3.06
CA ALA A 583 33.79 -16.71 -1.81
C ALA A 583 32.28 -16.44 -1.62
N ALA A 584 31.49 -17.52 -1.60
CA ALA A 584 30.05 -17.48 -1.43
C ALA A 584 29.54 -18.80 -0.82
N ALA A 585 28.50 -18.70 0.00
CA ALA A 585 27.86 -19.84 0.66
C ALA A 585 26.32 -19.71 0.57
N GLY A 586 25.56 -20.81 0.51
CA GLY A 586 24.11 -20.72 0.37
C GLY A 586 23.34 -22.05 0.43
N LYS A 587 22.00 -21.95 0.29
CA LYS A 587 21.06 -23.09 0.31
C LYS A 587 19.92 -22.91 -0.69
N THR A 588 19.65 -23.96 -1.46
CA THR A 588 18.48 -24.09 -2.35
C THR A 588 17.24 -24.60 -1.60
N GLY A 589 16.08 -24.00 -1.87
CA GLY A 589 14.78 -24.47 -1.38
C GLY A 589 13.82 -24.78 -2.53
N THR A 590 12.96 -25.78 -2.36
CA THR A 590 11.91 -26.14 -3.31
C THR A 590 10.82 -26.87 -2.54
N THR A 591 9.56 -26.48 -2.72
CA THR A 591 8.41 -27.14 -2.11
C THR A 591 7.92 -28.33 -2.95
N GLN A 592 7.07 -29.17 -2.37
CA GLN A 592 6.39 -30.22 -3.13
C GLN A 592 5.54 -29.59 -4.25
N ASP A 593 5.35 -30.34 -5.34
CA ASP A 593 4.71 -29.89 -6.59
C ASP A 593 5.34 -28.65 -7.26
N TYR A 594 6.54 -28.21 -6.88
CA TYR A 594 7.22 -27.03 -7.44
C TYR A 594 6.40 -25.73 -7.30
N ARG A 595 5.72 -25.52 -6.17
CA ARG A 595 4.90 -24.31 -5.92
C ARG A 595 5.74 -23.08 -5.60
N ASP A 596 6.86 -23.29 -4.92
CA ASP A 596 7.79 -22.28 -4.42
C ASP A 596 9.23 -22.74 -4.66
N ALA A 597 10.06 -21.83 -5.15
CA ALA A 597 11.48 -22.06 -5.42
C ALA A 597 12.30 -20.95 -4.75
N TRP A 598 13.33 -21.34 -3.99
CA TRP A 598 14.11 -20.43 -3.14
C TRP A 598 15.62 -20.59 -3.37
N PHE A 599 16.35 -19.49 -3.25
CA PHE A 599 17.78 -19.51 -2.98
C PHE A 599 18.11 -18.43 -1.97
N ILE A 600 18.73 -18.81 -0.85
CA ILE A 600 19.31 -17.87 0.11
C ILE A 600 20.82 -18.10 0.10
N GLY A 601 21.61 -17.03 0.02
CA GLY A 601 23.07 -17.13 0.05
C GLY A 601 23.72 -15.81 0.40
N PHE A 602 25.00 -15.88 0.76
CA PHE A 602 25.77 -14.75 1.23
C PHE A 602 27.23 -14.77 0.73
N THR A 603 27.79 -13.57 0.66
CA THR A 603 29.24 -13.27 0.60
C THR A 603 29.66 -12.79 2.02
N PRO A 604 30.93 -12.40 2.27
CA PRO A 604 31.31 -11.88 3.59
C PRO A 604 30.54 -10.63 4.02
N ASP A 605 30.17 -9.76 3.08
CA ASP A 605 29.59 -8.44 3.37
C ASP A 605 28.06 -8.37 3.13
N LEU A 606 27.51 -9.25 2.30
CA LEU A 606 26.14 -9.12 1.78
C LEU A 606 25.39 -10.47 1.77
N VAL A 607 24.15 -10.43 2.26
CA VAL A 607 23.24 -11.58 2.38
C VAL A 607 22.03 -11.31 1.48
N ALA A 608 21.71 -12.22 0.58
CA ALA A 608 20.58 -12.06 -0.33
C ALA A 608 19.71 -13.32 -0.43
N GLY A 609 18.40 -13.11 -0.50
CA GLY A 609 17.38 -14.14 -0.62
C GLY A 609 16.48 -13.88 -1.82
N VAL A 610 16.18 -14.95 -2.55
CA VAL A 610 15.35 -14.93 -3.76
C VAL A 610 14.25 -15.99 -3.67
N TRP A 611 13.01 -15.61 -4.00
CA TRP A 611 11.87 -16.51 -4.16
C TRP A 611 11.23 -16.34 -5.55
N PHE A 612 10.73 -17.44 -6.11
CA PHE A 612 9.84 -17.46 -7.28
C PHE A 612 8.68 -18.43 -7.06
N GLY A 613 7.48 -18.06 -7.53
CA GLY A 613 6.28 -18.89 -7.39
C GLY A 613 5.00 -18.21 -7.87
N ASN A 614 3.87 -18.73 -7.40
CA ASN A 614 2.53 -18.24 -7.76
C ASN A 614 1.68 -17.93 -6.52
N ASP A 615 0.93 -16.83 -6.55
CA ASP A 615 0.10 -16.33 -5.43
C ASP A 615 -1.02 -17.32 -5.05
N ASP A 616 -1.61 -17.96 -6.05
CA ASP A 616 -2.66 -18.99 -5.94
C ASP A 616 -2.14 -20.39 -5.54
N GLY A 617 -0.85 -20.52 -5.25
CA GLY A 617 -0.21 -21.80 -4.90
C GLY A 617 -0.12 -22.80 -6.06
N SER A 618 -0.42 -22.40 -7.30
CA SER A 618 -0.35 -23.29 -8.47
C SER A 618 1.09 -23.68 -8.80
N ALA A 619 1.27 -24.96 -9.16
CA ALA A 619 2.55 -25.55 -9.51
C ALA A 619 3.25 -24.84 -10.68
N THR A 620 4.54 -24.55 -10.53
CA THR A 620 5.40 -24.09 -11.63
C THR A 620 5.83 -25.28 -12.50
N LYS A 621 6.30 -25.01 -13.73
CA LYS A 621 6.85 -26.03 -14.63
C LYS A 621 8.32 -26.33 -14.26
N ARG A 622 8.51 -27.02 -13.12
CA ARG A 622 9.80 -27.50 -12.59
C ARG A 622 10.79 -26.38 -12.17
N VAL A 623 10.28 -25.23 -11.72
CA VAL A 623 11.14 -24.22 -11.09
C VAL A 623 11.54 -24.73 -9.70
N ASN A 624 12.82 -24.57 -9.37
CA ASN A 624 13.41 -25.10 -8.15
C ASN A 624 14.58 -24.19 -7.73
N GLY A 625 15.11 -24.40 -6.53
CA GLY A 625 16.14 -23.52 -5.96
C GLY A 625 17.43 -23.44 -6.78
N SER A 626 17.68 -24.40 -7.66
CA SER A 626 18.88 -24.49 -8.51
C SER A 626 18.73 -23.83 -9.88
N ASN A 627 17.56 -23.32 -10.27
CA ASN A 627 17.37 -22.57 -11.52
C ASN A 627 17.08 -21.08 -11.28
N LEU A 628 15.85 -20.60 -11.47
CA LEU A 628 15.56 -19.15 -11.43
C LEU A 628 16.09 -18.45 -10.16
N PRO A 629 15.90 -18.97 -8.93
CA PRO A 629 16.37 -18.29 -7.72
C PRO A 629 17.90 -18.20 -7.64
N ALA A 630 18.62 -19.31 -7.86
CA ALA A 630 20.08 -19.36 -7.83
C ALA A 630 20.74 -18.47 -8.89
N ILE A 631 20.20 -18.47 -10.12
CA ILE A 631 20.76 -17.66 -11.20
C ILE A 631 20.48 -16.17 -10.95
N THR A 632 19.27 -15.81 -10.50
CA THR A 632 18.94 -14.41 -10.12
C THR A 632 19.81 -13.90 -8.98
N TRP A 633 20.09 -14.74 -7.97
CA TRP A 633 21.00 -14.41 -6.87
C TRP A 633 22.41 -14.12 -7.40
N LYS A 634 22.93 -15.00 -8.28
CA LYS A 634 24.23 -14.79 -8.92
C LYS A 634 24.27 -13.51 -9.73
N ASP A 635 23.29 -13.32 -10.62
CA ASP A 635 23.19 -12.15 -11.50
C ASP A 635 23.34 -10.87 -10.65
N PHE A 636 22.56 -10.73 -9.57
CA PHE A 636 22.64 -9.61 -8.63
C PHE A 636 24.03 -9.48 -7.97
N ILE A 637 24.54 -10.56 -7.35
CA ILE A 637 25.81 -10.54 -6.60
C ILE A 637 27.03 -10.21 -7.51
N THR A 638 26.97 -10.55 -8.79
CA THR A 638 28.03 -10.20 -9.77
C THR A 638 27.92 -8.80 -10.37
N HIS A 639 26.75 -8.14 -10.32
CA HIS A 639 26.58 -6.76 -10.81
C HIS A 639 26.69 -5.72 -9.68
N SER A 640 26.32 -6.10 -8.45
CA SER A 640 26.44 -5.22 -7.27
C SER A 640 27.91 -4.94 -6.97
N LYS A 641 28.31 -3.67 -7.11
CA LYS A 641 29.71 -3.21 -7.06
C LYS A 641 30.40 -3.38 -5.69
N THR A 642 29.65 -3.71 -4.65
CA THR A 642 30.16 -3.80 -3.27
C THR A 642 31.01 -5.04 -3.04
N THR A 643 30.81 -6.11 -3.81
CA THR A 643 31.42 -7.43 -3.54
C THR A 643 32.92 -7.45 -3.82
N HIS A 644 33.73 -7.22 -2.77
CA HIS A 644 35.17 -7.37 -2.82
C HIS A 644 35.54 -8.87 -2.70
N ALA A 645 36.69 -9.26 -3.26
CA ALA A 645 37.16 -10.66 -3.26
C ALA A 645 37.80 -11.06 -1.91
N VAL A 646 37.05 -10.88 -0.81
CA VAL A 646 37.44 -11.27 0.54
C VAL A 646 37.08 -12.74 0.77
N ALA A 647 37.92 -13.49 1.48
CA ALA A 647 37.56 -14.83 1.95
C ALA A 647 36.60 -14.74 3.15
N PHE A 648 35.91 -15.84 3.49
CA PHE A 648 35.30 -15.95 4.81
C PHE A 648 36.41 -16.01 5.87
N ASN A 649 36.58 -14.95 6.64
CA ASN A 649 37.46 -14.95 7.80
C ASN A 649 36.95 -16.02 8.78
N ARG A 650 37.83 -16.94 9.19
CA ARG A 650 37.52 -17.88 10.26
C ARG A 650 37.21 -17.09 11.53
N VAL A 651 36.16 -17.49 12.23
CA VAL A 651 35.80 -16.86 13.50
C VAL A 651 36.67 -17.47 14.59
N ASP A 652 37.61 -16.67 15.11
CA ASP A 652 38.55 -17.10 16.15
C ASP A 652 37.85 -17.45 17.47
N GLU A 653 38.39 -18.44 18.18
CA GLU A 653 37.88 -18.97 19.45
C GLU A 653 38.35 -18.12 20.65
N GLY A 654 38.04 -16.82 20.62
CA GLY A 654 38.22 -15.95 21.79
C GLY A 654 37.25 -16.32 22.92
N GLU A 655 37.77 -16.41 24.15
CA GLU A 655 37.02 -16.77 25.37
C GLU A 655 35.97 -15.71 25.78
N GLY A 656 34.88 -15.62 25.02
CA GLY A 656 33.66 -14.95 25.46
C GLY A 656 32.91 -15.84 26.44
N SER A 657 33.14 -15.66 27.74
CA SER A 657 32.50 -16.42 28.83
C SER A 657 30.98 -16.52 28.61
N THR A 658 30.44 -17.73 28.51
CA THR A 658 29.02 -18.01 28.21
C THR A 658 28.10 -17.81 29.41
N ASP A 659 28.34 -16.73 30.15
CA ASP A 659 27.65 -16.31 31.36
C ASP A 659 26.33 -15.62 30.94
N SER A 660 25.37 -16.42 30.48
CA SER A 660 24.25 -15.91 29.68
C SER A 660 23.36 -14.96 30.48
N LEU A 661 22.75 -13.99 29.79
CA LEU A 661 21.76 -13.12 30.41
C LEU A 661 20.58 -13.93 30.99
N TRP A 662 20.31 -15.11 30.40
CA TRP A 662 19.30 -16.04 30.90
C TRP A 662 19.67 -16.68 32.24
N ASP A 663 20.93 -16.99 32.52
CA ASP A 663 21.34 -17.54 33.83
C ASP A 663 21.19 -16.48 34.94
N LYS A 664 21.43 -15.20 34.60
CA LYS A 664 21.19 -14.05 35.50
C LYS A 664 19.71 -13.76 35.70
N ILE A 665 18.86 -14.01 34.70
CA ILE A 665 17.39 -13.96 34.83
C ILE A 665 16.87 -15.16 35.64
N VAL A 666 17.32 -16.38 35.36
CA VAL A 666 16.87 -17.61 36.03
C VAL A 666 17.29 -17.62 37.50
N SER A 667 18.48 -17.16 37.85
CA SER A 667 18.88 -16.99 39.27
C SER A 667 18.06 -15.90 39.99
N ALA A 668 17.71 -14.81 39.31
CA ALA A 668 16.82 -13.78 39.84
C ALA A 668 15.36 -14.25 40.05
N PHE A 669 14.89 -15.25 39.31
CA PHE A 669 13.56 -15.86 39.48
C PHE A 669 13.55 -17.13 40.35
N SER A 670 14.66 -17.85 40.47
CA SER A 670 14.79 -19.08 41.27
C SER A 670 14.98 -18.81 42.78
N SER A 671 15.51 -17.65 43.13
CA SER A 671 15.81 -17.24 44.52
C SER A 671 14.59 -16.90 45.40
N LYS A 672 13.35 -17.25 44.97
CA LYS A 672 12.12 -17.13 45.77
C LYS A 672 11.27 -18.40 45.76
N ASN A 673 11.81 -19.51 46.30
CA ASN A 673 11.01 -20.52 47.02
C ASN A 673 11.89 -21.49 47.85
N ALA A 674 12.48 -20.98 48.93
CA ALA A 674 12.97 -21.76 50.06
C ALA A 674 12.68 -20.94 51.33
N GLY A 675 12.21 -21.57 52.41
CA GLY A 675 11.76 -20.86 53.61
C GLY A 675 12.24 -21.47 54.92
N SER A 676 12.09 -20.69 55.99
CA SER A 676 12.20 -21.10 57.40
C SER A 676 13.59 -21.51 57.94
N ALA A 677 14.31 -20.52 58.48
CA ALA A 677 15.04 -20.66 59.75
C ALA A 677 15.17 -19.27 60.42
N ASN A 678 15.27 -19.23 61.76
CA ASN A 678 15.48 -18.00 62.54
C ASN A 678 16.96 -17.58 62.52
N ASP A 679 17.26 -16.28 62.68
CA ASP A 679 17.78 -15.79 63.98
C ASP A 679 17.87 -14.24 64.11
N ASN A 680 18.24 -13.81 65.32
CA ASN A 680 18.04 -12.50 65.94
C ASN A 680 18.86 -11.30 65.38
N ALA A 681 18.18 -10.15 65.20
CA ALA A 681 18.43 -8.79 65.76
C ALA A 681 19.86 -8.18 65.92
N PRO A 682 20.04 -6.84 66.03
CA PRO A 682 19.23 -5.69 65.52
C PRO A 682 20.06 -4.47 65.01
N ALA A 683 19.35 -3.35 64.76
CA ALA A 683 19.80 -1.94 64.75
C ALA A 683 20.44 -1.34 63.48
N GLY A 684 20.03 -0.11 63.15
CA GLY A 684 20.47 0.65 61.96
C GLY A 684 19.47 1.72 61.50
N ASN A 685 19.07 2.63 62.41
CA ASN A 685 18.04 3.66 62.15
C ASN A 685 18.59 4.89 61.39
N LEU A 686 17.85 5.45 60.42
CA LEU A 686 17.89 6.89 60.06
C LEU A 686 16.77 7.32 59.06
N ASN A 687 15.73 7.95 59.61
CA ASN A 687 14.87 9.04 59.11
C ASN A 687 14.52 9.21 57.60
N THR A 688 13.20 9.23 57.32
CA THR A 688 12.55 10.00 56.23
C THR A 688 12.36 11.48 56.63
N PRO A 689 11.98 12.40 55.70
CA PRO A 689 10.58 12.63 55.31
C PRO A 689 10.38 12.60 53.77
N GLU A 690 9.31 12.07 53.17
CA GLU A 690 7.84 12.31 53.30
C GLU A 690 7.29 13.33 52.28
N LYS A 691 6.61 12.80 51.25
CA LYS A 691 5.36 13.27 50.57
C LYS A 691 5.15 12.40 49.32
N GLN A 692 4.18 11.47 49.29
CA GLN A 692 2.72 11.60 49.23
C GLN A 692 2.16 11.57 47.80
N ASN A 693 0.98 10.95 47.67
CA ASN A 693 0.13 10.77 46.49
C ASN A 693 0.74 9.87 45.39
N SER A 694 0.44 8.56 45.32
CA SER A 694 -0.86 7.88 45.11
C SER A 694 -1.39 7.97 43.67
N PHE A 695 -1.34 6.85 42.94
CA PHE A 695 -2.42 6.41 42.07
C PHE A 695 -2.40 4.88 42.01
N ASP A 696 -3.58 4.28 42.05
CA ASP A 696 -3.81 2.83 42.12
C ASP A 696 -5.13 2.50 41.37
N TYR A 697 -5.38 1.22 41.12
CA TYR A 697 -6.58 0.61 40.55
C TYR A 697 -6.86 0.74 39.03
N MET A 698 -6.56 -0.38 38.36
CA MET A 698 -7.50 -1.20 37.55
C MET A 698 -7.86 -0.81 36.10
N ASP A 699 -7.26 -1.58 35.19
CA ASP A 699 -7.97 -2.50 34.28
C ASP A 699 -9.51 -2.63 34.49
N LYS A 700 -10.30 -2.37 33.43
CA LYS A 700 -11.55 -3.12 33.21
C LYS A 700 -12.09 -3.10 31.78
N GLN A 701 -12.70 -4.25 31.44
CA GLN A 701 -13.74 -4.51 30.44
C GLN A 701 -13.39 -4.51 28.94
N ARG A 702 -13.38 -5.73 28.40
CA ARG A 702 -13.84 -6.08 27.05
C ARG A 702 -15.38 -6.17 27.03
N GLN A 703 -15.95 -6.29 25.82
CA GLN A 703 -17.40 -6.48 25.52
C GLN A 703 -18.23 -5.19 25.69
N GLN A 704 -19.22 -4.85 24.86
CA GLN A 704 -19.74 -5.35 23.56
C GLN A 704 -20.59 -4.19 22.93
N PRO A 705 -21.20 -4.29 21.73
CA PRO A 705 -21.24 -5.40 20.77
C PRO A 705 -20.40 -5.19 19.50
#